data_AF-A0A965MEJ4-F1
#
_entry.id   AF-A0A965MEJ4-F1
#
_cell.length_a   1.000
_cell.length_b   1.000
_cell.length_c   1.000
_cell.angle_alpha   90.00
_cell.angle_beta   90.00
_cell.angle_gamma   90.00
#
_symmetry.space_group_name_H-M   'P 1'
#
loop_
_entity.id
_entity.type
_entity.pdbx_description
1 polymer ?
#
loop_
_entity_poly.entity_id
_entity_poly.type
_entity_poly.pdbx_seq_one_letter_code
_entity_poly.pdbx_strand_id
1 'polypeptide(L)'
;MKHMRFKNRHQRRGMKKMFKLEALEQRILLSADPVFGPAQLVLPHTPETSMEALRVVQQQIDAEASGHRQIQITDARRIANRNAAADEVISIDQGKLDLALLQAGEQPVGDIVVGAQGILGGSGWALELVNEGVVSPGYSPGEIVTDTFTQTADGQLEIEIAGTANNQFDRIVANDRAVLDGELTITLLDDFVPEVGDQFRFLTTPNVEGKFDSVTGVVGFEGDRYFTIEQDSEGLVLVTRELMDDNLGFGFDILPTDTQNNLGTLLNFDYLGLTGTVSFSGSLDVGLVNISGDYVFKRDASVVLNPGDGPKSYGLLGVTAQNASASLSLGGVLDVNMAGVTLDLAYLEDFSAGDSWSYLDISGASLAASSALFDITAEDYSLSLGKKTAGSGSELLDLSANQITVGDTVFANSLTSEFLYLSGDASLDFGAILLGGTTGLSIDATGFTAVGNDASALLEAGEFSVGVDQAQYGLVVENNQLSALEASGSFYAFLGDIVEASANSAHLLYNATSTDYVGTDITAGSLSYSFSQLDQSVDIFVAADNAKIGLADVISVQGNLAVRQGTQSVTLANGQSLSVEGLLFGTENAQGVFGVEGSALNITGVDFALALLSDVSSSRSWIAAKGSVGDISLPAIDGVAASFSNGAFSFSRATDGGAVVDFAATNLVIRTGVTGSITLDFDGSRGEFTQLSGDVELNLFSNLALSGGFAVTIDVQSFDLSNGESIQANTLLFGLNDADAFVGVDNNGDLTGVSLSGVDLGLIIATDSSNSLNKYLAMVGDVNGARLEGVPDITLSVSDGLVEFNKNLAEEGSQTVVPETKTATIVDLNFDNGDGLLTLALGAQSAAVTLSSNASQNTLRRRIEEAARTVATNAGFGANGSVTVTGDVENGFRLSFEGDFLGEDITALSVASSVGNASITTVQAGNIIAERTLTADANENTVLDFSNSAKSVATSTDTSILIDIDGALGAVTQIKLDAEISIAGFVDITGEVAIRQDINGVVFVGESISANLGTDTLGVSVTGAQLGIKVSQDDVVVATSGGALDASLANVACECYVRFSFC
;
A
#
# COMPACT_ATOMS: atom_id res chain seq x y z
N MET A 1 21.28 -37.59 -41.87
CA MET A 1 21.46 -39.07 -42.03
C MET A 1 20.23 -39.80 -41.50
N LYS A 2 20.15 -41.13 -41.69
CA LYS A 2 19.06 -42.04 -41.25
C LYS A 2 18.75 -41.92 -39.74
N HIS A 3 17.46 -41.79 -39.37
CA HIS A 3 16.65 -42.78 -38.60
C HIS A 3 16.90 -42.83 -37.08
N MET A 4 15.90 -43.02 -36.21
CA MET A 4 14.80 -44.00 -36.30
C MET A 4 13.42 -43.48 -35.83
N ARG A 5 12.35 -44.26 -36.10
CA ARG A 5 10.93 -44.01 -35.71
C ARG A 5 10.43 -45.18 -34.85
N PHE A 6 9.43 -44.94 -33.98
CA PHE A 6 8.19 -45.72 -33.72
C PHE A 6 7.54 -45.13 -32.44
N LYS A 7 6.27 -44.69 -32.30
CA LYS A 7 4.97 -44.73 -33.02
C LYS A 7 3.94 -45.76 -32.49
N ASN A 8 2.74 -45.24 -32.15
CA ASN A 8 1.47 -45.89 -31.77
C ASN A 8 1.34 -46.40 -30.31
N ARG A 9 0.13 -46.69 -29.78
CA ARG A 9 -1.22 -46.05 -29.75
C ARG A 9 -2.16 -47.01 -28.96
N HIS A 10 -3.15 -46.46 -28.22
CA HIS A 10 -4.24 -47.13 -27.47
C HIS A 10 -4.50 -48.65 -27.60
N GLN A 11 -4.85 -49.28 -26.46
CA GLN A 11 -6.03 -50.17 -26.38
C GLN A 11 -6.88 -49.86 -25.12
N ARG A 12 -8.07 -50.49 -24.99
CA ARG A 12 -9.16 -50.07 -24.09
C ARG A 12 -9.58 -51.15 -23.07
N ARG A 13 -9.98 -50.70 -21.87
CA ARG A 13 -10.98 -51.25 -20.92
C ARG A 13 -10.92 -52.73 -20.52
N GLY A 14 -10.79 -52.99 -19.21
CA GLY A 14 -11.04 -54.30 -18.61
C GLY A 14 -11.30 -54.30 -17.08
N MET A 15 -12.57 -54.10 -16.69
CA MET A 15 -13.19 -54.44 -15.38
C MET A 15 -12.81 -53.67 -14.08
N LYS A 16 -13.80 -53.61 -13.18
CA LYS A 16 -13.77 -53.14 -11.77
C LYS A 16 -13.13 -54.23 -10.88
N LYS A 17 -12.72 -54.04 -9.61
CA LYS A 17 -13.39 -53.42 -8.44
C LYS A 17 -12.37 -53.18 -7.29
N MET A 18 -12.77 -52.36 -6.29
CA MET A 18 -12.37 -52.20 -4.86
C MET A 18 -11.37 -53.22 -4.25
N PHE A 19 -10.53 -52.90 -3.24
CA PHE A 19 -10.83 -52.11 -2.02
C PHE A 19 -9.59 -51.57 -1.26
N LYS A 20 -9.84 -50.51 -0.47
CA LYS A 20 -9.15 -50.04 0.75
C LYS A 20 -7.72 -49.46 0.67
N LEU A 21 -7.33 -48.85 1.80
CA LEU A 21 -6.29 -47.85 2.03
C LEU A 21 -5.63 -48.15 3.40
N GLU A 22 -4.31 -48.01 3.48
CA GLU A 22 -3.54 -47.87 4.71
C GLU A 22 -2.47 -46.78 4.47
N ALA A 23 -2.17 -45.99 5.50
CA ALA A 23 -1.14 -44.95 5.47
C ALA A 23 0.08 -45.39 6.29
N LEU A 24 1.26 -44.86 5.97
CA LEU A 24 2.53 -45.21 6.60
C LEU A 24 3.26 -43.96 7.11
N GLU A 25 3.93 -44.12 8.25
CA GLU A 25 4.59 -43.06 9.02
C GLU A 25 5.90 -42.55 8.39
N GLN A 26 6.33 -41.38 8.88
CA GLN A 26 7.73 -41.04 9.11
C GLN A 26 7.87 -40.41 10.52
N ARG A 27 9.05 -40.31 11.15
CA ARG A 27 10.11 -41.30 11.43
C ARG A 27 11.21 -40.59 12.29
N ILE A 28 11.40 -41.03 13.55
CA ILE A 28 12.66 -41.17 14.34
C ILE A 28 13.92 -40.32 13.98
N LEU A 29 14.76 -39.83 14.90
CA LEU A 29 15.28 -40.35 16.19
C LEU A 29 15.22 -39.23 17.29
N LEU A 30 16.00 -39.08 18.39
CA LEU A 30 17.12 -39.74 19.11
C LEU A 30 17.19 -39.08 20.52
N SER A 31 17.56 -39.61 21.69
CA SER A 31 17.71 -40.93 22.40
C SER A 31 17.68 -40.60 23.93
N ALA A 32 17.84 -41.45 24.96
CA ALA A 32 18.30 -42.83 25.18
C ALA A 32 17.57 -43.38 26.45
N ASP A 33 17.25 -44.66 26.63
CA ASP A 33 18.08 -45.87 26.90
C ASP A 33 18.65 -45.92 28.36
N PRO A 34 18.62 -47.08 29.10
CA PRO A 34 18.67 -48.43 28.56
C PRO A 34 17.70 -49.53 29.08
N VAL A 35 17.28 -50.36 28.11
CA VAL A 35 17.18 -51.85 28.16
C VAL A 35 16.21 -52.54 29.15
N PHE A 36 15.24 -53.24 28.55
CA PHE A 36 14.72 -54.54 29.02
C PHE A 36 15.21 -55.66 28.06
N GLY A 37 15.35 -56.90 28.56
CA GLY A 37 15.77 -58.06 27.75
C GLY A 37 15.16 -59.39 28.22
N PRO A 38 14.24 -60.02 27.46
CA PRO A 38 13.52 -61.23 27.90
C PRO A 38 13.99 -62.54 27.22
N ALA A 39 13.96 -63.66 27.97
CA ALA A 39 13.90 -65.01 27.39
C ALA A 39 13.39 -66.09 28.38
N GLN A 40 12.66 -67.06 27.80
CA GLN A 40 12.23 -68.40 28.25
C GLN A 40 13.13 -69.10 29.31
N LEU A 41 12.67 -70.06 30.15
CA LEU A 41 12.23 -71.41 29.73
C LEU A 41 11.85 -72.34 30.95
N VAL A 42 10.72 -73.07 30.85
CA VAL A 42 10.38 -74.40 31.44
C VAL A 42 10.63 -74.73 32.95
N LEU A 43 9.52 -75.09 33.64
CA LEU A 43 9.42 -75.79 34.96
C LEU A 43 10.07 -77.19 34.95
N PRO A 44 10.50 -77.82 36.09
CA PRO A 44 9.75 -77.85 37.36
C PRO A 44 10.55 -78.03 38.69
N HIS A 45 9.80 -78.34 39.76
CA HIS A 45 10.14 -78.99 41.05
C HIS A 45 10.14 -78.16 42.35
N THR A 46 9.77 -78.88 43.40
CA THR A 46 9.39 -78.54 44.79
C THR A 46 10.42 -79.09 45.79
N PRO A 47 10.33 -78.83 47.12
CA PRO A 47 9.70 -77.72 47.87
C PRO A 47 10.71 -77.02 48.81
N GLU A 48 10.24 -76.24 49.80
CA GLU A 48 11.01 -75.69 50.96
C GLU A 48 12.19 -74.76 50.57
N THR A 49 12.15 -73.44 50.77
CA THR A 49 12.13 -72.76 52.09
C THR A 49 11.65 -71.30 51.96
N SER A 50 10.47 -70.95 52.51
CA SER A 50 10.03 -69.54 52.62
C SER A 50 9.08 -69.27 53.80
N MET A 51 9.07 -70.17 54.81
CA MET A 51 8.47 -69.89 56.11
C MET A 51 9.32 -68.85 56.84
N GLU A 52 9.08 -67.56 56.55
CA GLU A 52 9.07 -66.46 57.54
C GLU A 52 8.52 -65.14 56.95
N ALA A 53 8.79 -64.87 55.66
CA ALA A 53 8.45 -63.58 55.03
C ALA A 53 6.94 -63.30 54.90
N LEU A 54 6.10 -64.34 54.81
CA LEU A 54 4.65 -64.20 54.65
C LEU A 54 3.88 -64.00 55.97
N ARG A 55 4.55 -63.94 57.14
CA ARG A 55 3.90 -63.58 58.41
C ARG A 55 3.82 -62.08 58.69
N VAL A 56 4.52 -61.23 57.93
CA VAL A 56 4.55 -59.78 58.19
C VAL A 56 3.46 -59.04 57.40
N VAL A 57 3.32 -59.31 56.10
CA VAL A 57 2.38 -58.56 55.24
C VAL A 57 0.92 -58.93 55.50
N GLN A 58 0.60 -60.21 55.77
CA GLN A 58 -0.76 -60.57 56.22
C GLN A 58 -1.09 -59.92 57.57
N GLN A 59 -0.10 -59.76 58.45
CA GLN A 59 -0.28 -59.08 59.75
C GLN A 59 -0.33 -57.53 59.61
N GLN A 60 -0.22 -56.99 58.40
CA GLN A 60 -0.40 -55.56 58.11
C GLN A 60 -1.71 -55.29 57.35
N ILE A 61 -2.15 -56.21 56.48
CA ILE A 61 -3.53 -56.22 55.95
C ILE A 61 -4.55 -56.45 57.08
N ASP A 62 -4.22 -57.27 58.08
CA ASP A 62 -5.02 -57.44 59.30
C ASP A 62 -4.92 -56.23 60.27
N ALA A 63 -4.07 -55.23 60.00
CA ALA A 63 -3.86 -54.08 60.89
C ALA A 63 -4.75 -52.88 60.55
N GLU A 64 -4.85 -52.48 59.28
CA GLU A 64 -5.66 -51.32 58.87
C GLU A 64 -7.17 -51.62 58.93
N ALA A 65 -7.56 -52.87 58.67
CA ALA A 65 -8.91 -53.39 58.91
C ALA A 65 -9.33 -53.42 60.41
N SER A 66 -8.46 -52.99 61.33
CA SER A 66 -8.72 -52.90 62.77
C SER A 66 -8.47 -51.51 63.39
N GLY A 67 -8.11 -50.51 62.58
CA GLY A 67 -7.92 -49.13 63.03
C GLY A 67 -9.23 -48.38 63.30
N HIS A 68 -10.33 -48.79 62.65
CA HIS A 68 -11.66 -48.24 62.90
C HIS A 68 -12.15 -48.66 64.30
N ARG A 69 -12.10 -47.72 65.25
CA ARG A 69 -12.79 -47.89 66.53
C ARG A 69 -14.30 -47.88 66.29
N GLN A 70 -14.88 -49.07 66.17
CA GLN A 70 -16.30 -49.25 66.45
C GLN A 70 -16.58 -48.71 67.86
N ILE A 71 -17.25 -47.56 67.94
CA ILE A 71 -18.08 -47.25 69.10
C ILE A 71 -19.02 -48.42 69.26
N GLN A 72 -19.10 -48.98 70.47
CA GLN A 72 -19.82 -50.22 70.65
C GLN A 72 -21.31 -50.00 70.38
N ILE A 73 -21.85 -50.79 69.45
CA ILE A 73 -23.29 -50.94 69.20
C ILE A 73 -24.04 -51.41 70.49
N THR A 74 -23.28 -51.86 71.50
CA THR A 74 -23.71 -52.07 72.90
C THR A 74 -24.27 -50.80 73.58
N ASP A 75 -23.66 -49.63 73.40
CA ASP A 75 -24.01 -48.41 74.16
C ASP A 75 -24.98 -47.48 73.40
N ALA A 76 -24.94 -47.42 72.07
CA ALA A 76 -26.04 -46.80 71.30
C ALA A 76 -27.39 -47.46 71.61
N ARG A 77 -27.41 -48.80 71.76
CA ARG A 77 -28.58 -49.58 72.23
C ARG A 77 -28.88 -49.47 73.74
N ARG A 78 -28.10 -48.71 74.51
CA ARG A 78 -28.42 -48.32 75.89
C ARG A 78 -29.00 -46.91 75.97
N ILE A 79 -28.59 -46.01 75.08
CA ILE A 79 -29.20 -44.68 74.92
C ILE A 79 -30.60 -44.85 74.34
N ALA A 80 -30.74 -45.49 73.17
CA ALA A 80 -32.01 -45.74 72.47
C ALA A 80 -32.97 -46.76 73.16
N ASN A 81 -32.73 -47.07 74.44
CA ASN A 81 -33.58 -47.93 75.27
C ASN A 81 -33.84 -47.33 76.66
N ARG A 82 -33.43 -46.07 76.88
CA ARG A 82 -34.18 -45.14 77.72
C ARG A 82 -35.14 -44.37 76.82
N ASN A 83 -36.26 -43.94 77.38
CA ASN A 83 -36.81 -42.66 76.97
C ASN A 83 -35.86 -41.60 77.54
N ALA A 84 -34.90 -41.14 76.74
CA ALA A 84 -34.20 -39.90 77.07
C ALA A 84 -35.24 -38.79 77.22
N ALA A 85 -35.15 -38.00 78.28
CA ALA A 85 -35.98 -36.82 78.41
C ALA A 85 -35.45 -35.72 77.45
N ALA A 86 -36.29 -34.72 77.17
CA ALA A 86 -35.92 -33.50 76.44
C ALA A 86 -35.03 -32.57 77.31
N ASP A 87 -33.96 -33.14 77.88
CA ASP A 87 -33.18 -32.62 79.02
C ASP A 87 -31.78 -33.30 79.12
N GLU A 88 -31.42 -34.24 78.20
CA GLU A 88 -30.17 -35.02 78.21
C GLU A 88 -29.39 -34.79 76.90
N VAL A 89 -28.36 -33.93 76.95
CA VAL A 89 -27.51 -33.54 75.80
C VAL A 89 -26.69 -34.73 75.27
N ILE A 90 -26.65 -34.89 73.94
CA ILE A 90 -25.91 -35.94 73.23
C ILE A 90 -24.67 -35.34 72.57
N SER A 91 -23.50 -35.51 73.20
CA SER A 91 -22.21 -35.10 72.63
C SER A 91 -21.59 -36.21 71.77
N ILE A 92 -21.10 -35.84 70.58
CA ILE A 92 -20.43 -36.72 69.61
C ILE A 92 -18.95 -36.29 69.52
N ASP A 93 -18.16 -36.61 70.55
CA ASP A 93 -16.77 -36.15 70.64
C ASP A 93 -15.86 -36.75 69.55
N GLN A 94 -16.15 -37.98 69.09
CA GLN A 94 -15.42 -38.71 68.06
C GLN A 94 -16.32 -39.68 67.28
N GLY A 95 -16.15 -39.78 65.96
CA GLY A 95 -16.75 -40.81 65.10
C GLY A 95 -18.17 -40.50 64.58
N LYS A 96 -18.68 -41.33 63.66
CA LYS A 96 -20.00 -41.12 63.02
C LYS A 96 -21.16 -41.68 63.85
N LEU A 97 -22.16 -40.84 64.09
CA LEU A 97 -23.50 -41.20 64.58
C LEU A 97 -24.51 -41.03 63.44
N ASP A 98 -25.58 -41.82 63.47
CA ASP A 98 -26.72 -41.70 62.56
C ASP A 98 -27.95 -41.28 63.38
N LEU A 99 -28.49 -40.10 63.08
CA LEU A 99 -29.65 -39.51 63.75
C LEU A 99 -30.89 -40.41 63.68
N ALA A 100 -31.06 -41.16 62.58
CA ALA A 100 -32.18 -42.08 62.40
C ALA A 100 -32.12 -43.28 63.37
N LEU A 101 -30.96 -43.61 63.95
CA LEU A 101 -30.81 -44.64 64.99
C LEU A 101 -31.20 -44.15 66.40
N LEU A 102 -31.33 -42.84 66.60
CA LEU A 102 -31.79 -42.24 67.85
C LEU A 102 -33.32 -42.13 67.92
N GLN A 103 -34.00 -42.06 66.77
CA GLN A 103 -35.44 -41.85 66.71
C GLN A 103 -36.25 -43.13 66.93
N ALA A 104 -37.09 -43.13 67.97
CA ALA A 104 -38.05 -44.18 68.29
C ALA A 104 -39.53 -43.74 68.14
N GLY A 105 -39.78 -42.58 67.53
CA GLY A 105 -41.12 -42.02 67.30
C GLY A 105 -41.09 -40.57 66.80
N GLU A 106 -42.27 -39.98 66.60
CA GLU A 106 -42.49 -38.60 66.08
C GLU A 106 -42.17 -37.50 67.12
N GLN A 107 -41.05 -37.58 67.83
CA GLN A 107 -40.63 -36.60 68.83
C GLN A 107 -39.15 -36.21 68.59
N PRO A 108 -38.76 -34.95 68.83
CA PRO A 108 -37.37 -34.54 68.72
C PRO A 108 -36.52 -35.27 69.76
N VAL A 109 -35.29 -35.57 69.36
CA VAL A 109 -34.20 -35.96 70.27
C VAL A 109 -33.77 -34.71 71.07
N GLY A 110 -33.26 -34.89 72.28
CA GLY A 110 -32.63 -33.78 73.03
C GLY A 110 -31.40 -33.22 72.32
N ASP A 111 -30.91 -32.08 72.82
CA ASP A 111 -29.84 -31.27 72.23
C ASP A 111 -28.63 -32.10 71.80
N ILE A 112 -28.14 -31.88 70.57
CA ILE A 112 -27.01 -32.61 69.99
C ILE A 112 -25.83 -31.65 69.82
N VAL A 113 -24.65 -32.08 70.28
CA VAL A 113 -23.39 -31.36 70.07
C VAL A 113 -22.44 -32.27 69.29
N VAL A 114 -22.17 -31.92 68.03
CA VAL A 114 -21.13 -32.57 67.24
C VAL A 114 -19.80 -31.93 67.61
N GLY A 115 -18.89 -32.66 68.25
CA GLY A 115 -17.55 -32.13 68.56
C GLY A 115 -16.61 -32.23 67.36
N ALA A 116 -15.45 -31.56 67.40
CA ALA A 116 -14.48 -31.44 66.29
C ALA A 116 -13.82 -32.73 65.75
N GLN A 117 -14.27 -33.92 66.17
CA GLN A 117 -13.92 -35.21 65.54
C GLN A 117 -15.14 -36.14 65.39
N GLY A 118 -16.33 -35.63 65.67
CA GLY A 118 -17.62 -36.29 65.45
C GLY A 118 -18.17 -36.02 64.06
N ILE A 119 -19.01 -36.93 63.59
CA ILE A 119 -19.77 -36.79 62.36
C ILE A 119 -21.23 -37.13 62.66
N LEU A 120 -22.17 -36.21 62.41
CA LEU A 120 -23.60 -36.50 62.46
C LEU A 120 -24.09 -36.77 61.03
N GLY A 121 -24.42 -38.03 60.76
CA GLY A 121 -25.19 -38.43 59.59
C GLY A 121 -26.67 -38.64 59.92
N GLY A 122 -27.47 -38.97 58.91
CA GLY A 122 -28.84 -39.47 59.09
C GLY A 122 -29.89 -38.38 59.13
N SER A 123 -31.14 -38.78 58.88
CA SER A 123 -32.30 -37.87 58.93
C SER A 123 -33.01 -37.97 60.27
N GLY A 124 -33.68 -36.90 60.68
CA GLY A 124 -34.47 -36.89 61.91
C GLY A 124 -34.71 -35.50 62.46
N TRP A 125 -35.03 -35.41 63.74
CA TRP A 125 -35.39 -34.19 64.45
C TRP A 125 -34.68 -34.12 65.80
N ALA A 126 -33.97 -33.02 66.07
CA ALA A 126 -33.39 -32.65 67.37
C ALA A 126 -34.06 -31.37 67.94
N LEU A 127 -33.78 -31.00 69.19
CA LEU A 127 -34.22 -29.71 69.75
C LEU A 127 -33.24 -28.58 69.37
N GLU A 128 -32.01 -28.67 69.86
CA GLU A 128 -30.89 -27.86 69.40
C GLU A 128 -29.84 -28.75 68.70
N LEU A 129 -29.21 -28.25 67.65
CA LEU A 129 -28.08 -28.90 66.98
C LEU A 129 -26.91 -27.92 66.91
N VAL A 130 -25.86 -28.20 67.67
CA VAL A 130 -24.58 -27.48 67.65
C VAL A 130 -23.56 -28.29 66.86
N ASN A 131 -22.93 -27.67 65.86
CA ASN A 131 -21.90 -28.28 65.03
C ASN A 131 -20.54 -27.61 65.24
N GLU A 132 -19.64 -28.33 65.90
CA GLU A 132 -18.19 -28.05 65.97
C GLU A 132 -17.39 -29.08 65.13
N GLY A 133 -18.07 -29.99 64.40
CA GLY A 133 -17.50 -31.10 63.63
C GLY A 133 -18.16 -31.20 62.25
N VAL A 134 -18.55 -32.39 61.79
CA VAL A 134 -19.22 -32.55 60.48
C VAL A 134 -20.70 -32.91 60.64
N VAL A 135 -21.59 -32.19 59.95
CA VAL A 135 -23.01 -32.54 59.77
C VAL A 135 -23.28 -32.84 58.31
N SER A 136 -23.85 -34.01 58.01
CA SER A 136 -24.27 -34.47 56.67
C SER A 136 -25.71 -35.02 56.80
N PRO A 137 -26.75 -34.34 56.30
CA PRO A 137 -28.13 -34.82 56.42
C PRO A 137 -28.38 -36.17 55.73
N GLY A 138 -28.99 -37.11 56.45
CA GLY A 138 -29.56 -38.32 55.83
C GLY A 138 -28.62 -39.47 55.51
N TYR A 139 -29.08 -40.28 54.55
CA TYR A 139 -28.33 -41.33 53.86
C TYR A 139 -28.13 -40.93 52.38
N SER A 140 -28.04 -39.61 52.14
CA SER A 140 -27.70 -39.02 50.84
C SER A 140 -28.76 -39.31 49.75
N PRO A 141 -29.78 -38.44 49.54
CA PRO A 141 -30.10 -37.21 50.28
C PRO A 141 -31.02 -37.40 51.50
N GLY A 142 -31.12 -36.40 52.38
CA GLY A 142 -32.10 -36.39 53.49
C GLY A 142 -32.31 -35.06 54.24
N GLU A 143 -33.22 -35.07 55.21
CA GLU A 143 -33.63 -33.89 55.99
C GLU A 143 -33.28 -34.02 57.49
N ILE A 144 -32.74 -32.95 58.08
CA ILE A 144 -32.63 -32.76 59.53
C ILE A 144 -33.49 -31.57 59.95
N VAL A 145 -34.39 -31.79 60.92
CA VAL A 145 -35.18 -30.74 61.57
C VAL A 145 -34.57 -30.40 62.93
N THR A 146 -34.58 -29.13 63.30
CA THR A 146 -34.16 -28.63 64.61
C THR A 146 -34.96 -27.36 64.96
N ASP A 147 -34.98 -26.94 66.23
CA ASP A 147 -35.50 -25.61 66.56
C ASP A 147 -34.40 -24.54 66.40
N THR A 148 -33.15 -24.85 66.79
CA THR A 148 -31.97 -24.03 66.46
C THR A 148 -30.87 -24.88 65.84
N PHE A 149 -30.28 -24.39 64.75
CA PHE A 149 -29.00 -24.87 64.21
C PHE A 149 -27.90 -23.86 64.57
N THR A 150 -26.76 -24.31 65.06
CA THR A 150 -25.61 -23.46 65.39
C THR A 150 -24.34 -24.13 64.87
N GLN A 151 -23.77 -23.63 63.79
CA GLN A 151 -22.40 -23.98 63.41
C GLN A 151 -21.40 -23.04 64.08
N THR A 152 -20.20 -23.54 64.38
CA THR A 152 -19.06 -22.76 64.87
C THR A 152 -17.92 -22.79 63.84
N ALA A 153 -16.90 -21.95 64.02
CA ALA A 153 -15.76 -21.82 63.09
C ALA A 153 -14.99 -23.13 62.82
N ASP A 154 -15.03 -24.11 63.72
CA ASP A 154 -14.43 -25.44 63.54
C ASP A 154 -15.37 -26.44 62.83
N GLY A 155 -16.63 -26.07 62.60
CA GLY A 155 -17.68 -26.92 62.04
C GLY A 155 -17.83 -26.84 60.51
N GLN A 156 -18.26 -27.96 59.92
CA GLN A 156 -18.50 -28.18 58.50
C GLN A 156 -19.92 -28.72 58.27
N LEU A 157 -20.67 -28.09 57.36
CA LEU A 157 -21.94 -28.60 56.86
C LEU A 157 -21.75 -29.17 55.45
N GLU A 158 -21.97 -30.47 55.29
CA GLU A 158 -21.96 -31.16 54.01
C GLU A 158 -23.40 -31.29 53.49
N ILE A 159 -23.61 -30.92 52.21
CA ILE A 159 -24.91 -30.94 51.51
C ILE A 159 -24.76 -31.73 50.21
N GLU A 160 -25.38 -32.89 50.14
CA GLU A 160 -25.36 -33.78 48.98
C GLU A 160 -26.55 -33.50 48.03
N ILE A 161 -26.32 -33.47 46.71
CA ILE A 161 -27.33 -33.10 45.68
C ILE A 161 -27.38 -34.14 44.55
N ALA A 162 -28.57 -34.68 44.30
CA ALA A 162 -28.89 -35.69 43.29
C ALA A 162 -30.12 -35.31 42.42
N GLY A 163 -30.44 -34.01 42.33
CA GLY A 163 -31.54 -33.46 41.54
C GLY A 163 -32.32 -32.35 42.24
N THR A 164 -33.29 -31.76 41.53
CA THR A 164 -33.88 -30.44 41.85
C THR A 164 -35.13 -30.46 42.74
N ALA A 165 -35.72 -31.63 43.02
CA ALA A 165 -36.86 -31.71 43.96
C ALA A 165 -36.38 -31.70 45.42
N ASN A 166 -37.17 -31.14 46.35
CA ASN A 166 -36.86 -31.03 47.80
C ASN A 166 -36.59 -32.36 48.56
N ASN A 167 -36.61 -33.50 47.88
CA ASN A 167 -36.25 -34.83 48.40
C ASN A 167 -35.09 -35.47 47.61
N GLN A 168 -34.39 -34.69 46.78
CA GLN A 168 -33.23 -35.08 45.96
C GLN A 168 -31.97 -34.28 46.34
N PHE A 169 -32.03 -33.45 47.39
CA PHE A 169 -30.87 -32.78 47.97
C PHE A 169 -31.02 -32.65 49.49
N ASP A 170 -29.89 -32.50 50.19
CA ASP A 170 -29.83 -32.40 51.64
C ASP A 170 -30.38 -31.10 52.18
N ARG A 171 -31.09 -31.20 53.31
CA ARG A 171 -31.83 -30.07 53.87
C ARG A 171 -31.78 -30.01 55.40
N ILE A 172 -31.49 -28.82 55.93
CA ILE A 172 -31.70 -28.44 57.32
C ILE A 172 -32.92 -27.52 57.42
N VAL A 173 -33.82 -27.83 58.35
CA VAL A 173 -34.97 -26.99 58.70
C VAL A 173 -34.83 -26.57 60.16
N ALA A 174 -34.52 -25.30 60.40
CA ALA A 174 -34.39 -24.73 61.74
C ALA A 174 -35.61 -23.83 62.05
N ASN A 175 -36.40 -24.17 63.07
CA ASN A 175 -37.71 -23.54 63.30
C ASN A 175 -37.65 -22.13 63.93
N ASP A 176 -36.58 -21.79 64.66
CA ASP A 176 -36.35 -20.47 65.29
C ASP A 176 -35.20 -19.69 64.61
N ARG A 177 -34.02 -20.30 64.48
CA ARG A 177 -32.85 -19.68 63.82
C ARG A 177 -31.83 -20.68 63.29
N ALA A 178 -31.00 -20.21 62.36
CA ALA A 178 -29.66 -20.76 62.13
C ALA A 178 -28.59 -19.73 62.52
N VAL A 179 -27.59 -20.13 63.29
CA VAL A 179 -26.34 -19.41 63.51
C VAL A 179 -25.27 -20.07 62.63
N LEU A 180 -24.63 -19.31 61.77
CA LEU A 180 -23.70 -19.80 60.75
C LEU A 180 -22.30 -19.21 60.94
N ASP A 181 -21.31 -20.08 60.75
CA ASP A 181 -19.87 -19.92 60.95
C ASP A 181 -19.19 -21.12 60.24
N GLY A 182 -17.87 -21.15 60.08
CA GLY A 182 -17.15 -22.32 59.53
C GLY A 182 -17.45 -22.63 58.06
N GLU A 183 -17.35 -23.91 57.66
CA GLU A 183 -17.37 -24.35 56.25
C GLU A 183 -18.73 -24.88 55.77
N LEU A 184 -19.07 -24.60 54.51
CA LEU A 184 -20.11 -25.28 53.74
C LEU A 184 -19.47 -26.10 52.59
N THR A 185 -19.82 -27.37 52.47
CA THR A 185 -19.31 -28.28 51.42
C THR A 185 -20.48 -28.83 50.61
N ILE A 186 -20.41 -28.69 49.29
CA ILE A 186 -21.42 -29.19 48.36
C ILE A 186 -20.88 -30.42 47.61
N THR A 187 -21.66 -31.50 47.57
CA THR A 187 -21.28 -32.76 46.92
C THR A 187 -22.36 -33.18 45.93
N LEU A 188 -22.00 -33.39 44.65
CA LEU A 188 -22.93 -33.90 43.63
C LEU A 188 -22.91 -35.43 43.57
N LEU A 189 -24.07 -36.05 43.35
CA LEU A 189 -24.30 -37.50 43.35
C LEU A 189 -24.97 -37.98 42.06
N ASP A 190 -24.93 -39.31 41.82
CA ASP A 190 -25.63 -40.00 40.72
C ASP A 190 -25.38 -39.41 39.31
N ASP A 191 -24.18 -38.88 39.08
CA ASP A 191 -23.77 -38.15 37.86
C ASP A 191 -24.69 -36.93 37.53
N PHE A 192 -25.33 -36.33 38.55
CA PHE A 192 -26.21 -35.17 38.39
C PHE A 192 -25.42 -33.89 38.09
N VAL A 193 -25.64 -33.31 36.92
CA VAL A 193 -25.19 -31.97 36.54
C VAL A 193 -26.36 -30.99 36.68
N PRO A 194 -26.25 -29.95 37.54
CA PRO A 194 -27.24 -28.86 37.62
C PRO A 194 -27.30 -28.02 36.33
N GLU A 195 -28.50 -27.57 35.96
CA GLU A 195 -28.70 -26.65 34.85
C GLU A 195 -28.76 -25.19 35.33
N VAL A 196 -28.38 -24.24 34.47
CA VAL A 196 -28.37 -22.80 34.81
C VAL A 196 -29.78 -22.34 35.21
N GLY A 197 -29.88 -21.75 36.41
CA GLY A 197 -31.15 -21.35 37.02
C GLY A 197 -31.82 -22.39 37.94
N ASP A 198 -31.26 -23.60 38.09
CA ASP A 198 -31.72 -24.55 39.11
C ASP A 198 -31.50 -24.00 40.54
N GLN A 199 -32.36 -24.40 41.48
CA GLN A 199 -32.40 -23.88 42.84
C GLN A 199 -32.55 -24.96 43.92
N PHE A 200 -31.72 -24.91 44.95
CA PHE A 200 -31.63 -25.93 46.01
C PHE A 200 -31.67 -25.26 47.40
N ARG A 201 -32.87 -25.18 48.03
CA ARG A 201 -33.04 -24.58 49.37
C ARG A 201 -32.59 -25.54 50.48
N PHE A 202 -31.27 -25.65 50.63
CA PHE A 202 -30.61 -26.53 51.61
C PHE A 202 -30.82 -26.08 53.06
N LEU A 203 -31.04 -24.79 53.34
CA LEU A 203 -31.33 -24.29 54.68
C LEU A 203 -32.64 -23.51 54.70
N THR A 204 -33.59 -23.96 55.53
CA THR A 204 -34.87 -23.27 55.77
C THR A 204 -34.92 -22.76 57.20
N THR A 205 -35.09 -21.45 57.41
CA THR A 205 -35.14 -20.81 58.74
C THR A 205 -35.77 -19.41 58.66
N PRO A 206 -36.57 -18.97 59.65
CA PRO A 206 -37.09 -17.60 59.69
C PRO A 206 -36.03 -16.56 60.13
N ASN A 207 -34.89 -16.97 60.67
CA ASN A 207 -33.77 -16.10 61.05
C ASN A 207 -32.42 -16.74 60.69
N VAL A 208 -31.50 -15.96 60.11
CA VAL A 208 -30.09 -16.33 59.94
C VAL A 208 -29.24 -15.31 60.69
N GLU A 209 -28.40 -15.78 61.61
CA GLU A 209 -27.36 -15.01 62.30
C GLU A 209 -25.98 -15.51 61.80
N GLY A 210 -25.04 -14.62 61.50
CA GLY A 210 -23.74 -15.02 60.94
C GLY A 210 -23.80 -15.46 59.47
N LYS A 211 -22.71 -16.08 58.99
CA LYS A 211 -22.48 -16.59 57.63
C LYS A 211 -21.43 -17.71 57.68
N PHE A 212 -21.38 -18.58 56.68
CA PHE A 212 -20.20 -19.44 56.49
C PHE A 212 -18.96 -18.59 56.19
N ASP A 213 -17.79 -19.02 56.65
CA ASP A 213 -16.49 -18.38 56.45
C ASP A 213 -15.80 -18.88 55.16
N SER A 214 -16.12 -20.10 54.72
CA SER A 214 -15.60 -20.71 53.49
C SER A 214 -16.65 -21.59 52.79
N VAL A 215 -16.45 -21.87 51.50
CA VAL A 215 -17.29 -22.79 50.74
C VAL A 215 -16.47 -23.67 49.78
N THR A 216 -16.81 -24.96 49.71
CA THR A 216 -16.11 -25.96 48.89
C THR A 216 -17.10 -26.76 48.03
N GLY A 217 -16.63 -27.26 46.88
CA GLY A 217 -17.44 -28.03 45.92
C GLY A 217 -18.45 -27.22 45.09
N VAL A 218 -18.38 -25.88 45.12
CA VAL A 218 -19.34 -24.99 44.41
C VAL A 218 -18.96 -24.57 42.99
N VAL A 219 -17.84 -25.08 42.45
CA VAL A 219 -17.41 -24.90 41.05
C VAL A 219 -16.83 -26.21 40.52
N GLY A 220 -16.61 -26.33 39.21
CA GLY A 220 -15.81 -27.41 38.64
C GLY A 220 -16.55 -28.73 38.42
N PHE A 221 -17.88 -28.68 38.35
CA PHE A 221 -18.73 -29.84 38.07
C PHE A 221 -19.12 -29.97 36.58
N GLU A 222 -19.23 -28.87 35.85
CA GLU A 222 -19.43 -28.83 34.39
C GLU A 222 -19.00 -27.42 33.89
N GLY A 223 -18.11 -27.34 32.90
CA GLY A 223 -17.70 -26.04 32.30
C GLY A 223 -17.25 -24.98 33.31
N ASP A 224 -17.76 -23.76 33.16
CA ASP A 224 -17.65 -22.65 34.11
C ASP A 224 -18.92 -22.48 34.98
N ARG A 225 -19.71 -23.55 35.13
CA ARG A 225 -20.88 -23.54 36.02
C ARG A 225 -20.47 -23.57 37.48
N TYR A 226 -21.25 -22.85 38.29
CA TYR A 226 -21.01 -22.71 39.72
C TYR A 226 -22.32 -22.51 40.50
N PHE A 227 -22.25 -22.65 41.82
CA PHE A 227 -23.34 -22.27 42.71
C PHE A 227 -23.07 -20.92 43.38
N THR A 228 -24.05 -20.01 43.33
CA THR A 228 -24.14 -18.89 44.28
C THR A 228 -25.01 -19.26 45.47
N ILE A 229 -24.52 -19.00 46.67
CA ILE A 229 -25.32 -18.98 47.90
C ILE A 229 -26.12 -17.67 47.91
N GLU A 230 -27.44 -17.76 47.88
CA GLU A 230 -28.33 -16.61 48.05
C GLU A 230 -29.08 -16.70 49.38
N GLN A 231 -29.24 -15.56 50.05
CA GLN A 231 -29.94 -15.42 51.32
C GLN A 231 -31.22 -14.61 51.12
N ASP A 232 -32.36 -15.18 51.52
CA ASP A 232 -33.68 -14.55 51.43
C ASP A 232 -34.41 -14.57 52.79
N SER A 233 -35.73 -14.32 52.78
CA SER A 233 -36.57 -14.33 53.98
C SER A 233 -36.98 -15.72 54.49
N GLU A 234 -36.55 -16.79 53.83
CA GLU A 234 -36.90 -18.19 54.16
C GLU A 234 -35.67 -19.05 54.48
N GLY A 235 -34.45 -18.56 54.24
CA GLY A 235 -33.19 -19.20 54.64
C GLY A 235 -32.07 -18.95 53.64
N LEU A 236 -31.39 -20.03 53.23
CA LEU A 236 -30.38 -20.02 52.16
C LEU A 236 -30.78 -20.97 51.02
N VAL A 237 -30.47 -20.57 49.81
CA VAL A 237 -30.66 -21.34 48.58
C VAL A 237 -29.38 -21.31 47.76
N LEU A 238 -28.96 -22.46 47.22
CA LEU A 238 -27.95 -22.49 46.16
C LEU A 238 -28.66 -22.28 44.82
N VAL A 239 -28.14 -21.37 44.01
CA VAL A 239 -28.62 -21.12 42.65
C VAL A 239 -27.49 -21.46 41.68
N THR A 240 -27.77 -22.31 40.69
CA THR A 240 -26.78 -22.65 39.65
C THR A 240 -26.68 -21.49 38.65
N ARG A 241 -25.45 -21.05 38.41
CA ARG A 241 -25.08 -20.00 37.46
C ARG A 241 -23.93 -20.46 36.57
N GLU A 242 -23.71 -19.71 35.50
CA GLU A 242 -22.54 -19.79 34.62
C GLU A 242 -21.73 -18.50 34.86
N LEU A 243 -20.41 -18.52 34.76
CA LEU A 243 -19.61 -17.30 34.97
C LEU A 243 -19.72 -16.36 33.75
N MET A 244 -19.82 -16.95 32.55
CA MET A 244 -19.97 -16.23 31.29
C MET A 244 -21.04 -16.91 30.42
N ASP A 245 -21.91 -16.11 29.78
CA ASP A 245 -23.08 -16.60 29.01
C ASP A 245 -22.69 -17.49 27.80
N ASP A 246 -23.64 -18.31 27.32
CA ASP A 246 -23.67 -19.44 26.32
C ASP A 246 -22.67 -19.43 25.12
N ASN A 247 -21.95 -18.34 24.87
CA ASN A 247 -21.02 -18.13 23.75
C ASN A 247 -19.59 -17.74 24.19
N LEU A 248 -19.33 -17.72 25.50
CA LEU A 248 -18.03 -17.51 26.13
C LEU A 248 -17.67 -18.78 26.91
N GLY A 249 -16.40 -19.00 27.27
CA GLY A 249 -16.03 -20.31 27.83
C GLY A 249 -14.81 -20.32 28.73
N PHE A 250 -14.96 -20.95 29.89
CA PHE A 250 -13.86 -21.39 30.75
C PHE A 250 -14.13 -22.83 31.25
N GLY A 251 -13.08 -23.58 31.62
CA GLY A 251 -13.20 -24.92 32.20
C GLY A 251 -12.75 -24.94 33.67
N PHE A 252 -13.68 -24.94 34.62
CA PHE A 252 -13.36 -25.12 36.04
C PHE A 252 -13.06 -26.59 36.38
N ASP A 253 -13.62 -27.54 35.63
CA ASP A 253 -13.45 -29.00 35.80
C ASP A 253 -11.98 -29.46 35.68
N ILE A 254 -11.22 -28.80 34.81
CA ILE A 254 -9.78 -29.05 34.60
C ILE A 254 -8.87 -28.47 35.69
N LEU A 255 -9.38 -27.65 36.60
CA LEU A 255 -8.59 -27.00 37.65
C LEU A 255 -8.31 -27.94 38.85
N PRO A 256 -7.19 -27.77 39.57
CA PRO A 256 -6.95 -28.46 40.85
C PRO A 256 -8.04 -28.12 41.88
N THR A 257 -8.44 -29.09 42.71
CA THR A 257 -9.53 -28.91 43.69
C THR A 257 -9.30 -27.77 44.69
N ASP A 258 -8.05 -27.51 45.10
CA ASP A 258 -7.72 -26.35 45.93
C ASP A 258 -7.99 -25.04 45.18
N THR A 259 -7.66 -24.97 43.88
CA THR A 259 -7.96 -23.82 43.02
C THR A 259 -9.46 -23.66 42.82
N GLN A 260 -10.19 -24.75 42.56
CA GLN A 260 -11.65 -24.78 42.46
C GLN A 260 -12.29 -24.18 43.72
N ASN A 261 -11.95 -24.69 44.90
CA ASN A 261 -12.50 -24.23 46.18
C ASN A 261 -12.20 -22.74 46.45
N ASN A 262 -10.97 -22.29 46.19
CA ASN A 262 -10.61 -20.88 46.32
C ASN A 262 -11.39 -19.99 45.32
N LEU A 263 -11.59 -20.45 44.08
CA LEU A 263 -12.36 -19.73 43.07
C LEU A 263 -13.85 -19.69 43.41
N GLY A 264 -14.43 -20.79 43.88
CA GLY A 264 -15.82 -20.86 44.33
C GLY A 264 -16.11 -19.95 45.52
N THR A 265 -15.16 -19.86 46.46
CA THR A 265 -15.18 -18.86 47.55
C THR A 265 -15.11 -17.42 47.00
N LEU A 266 -14.26 -17.15 45.99
CA LEU A 266 -14.14 -15.83 45.38
C LEU A 266 -15.38 -15.41 44.57
N LEU A 267 -16.03 -16.34 43.87
CA LEU A 267 -17.26 -16.10 43.11
C LEU A 267 -18.48 -15.89 44.02
N ASN A 268 -18.48 -16.48 45.22
CA ASN A 268 -19.52 -16.27 46.24
C ASN A 268 -19.36 -14.95 47.02
N PHE A 269 -18.73 -13.92 46.43
CA PHE A 269 -18.44 -12.64 47.07
C PHE A 269 -19.66 -11.96 47.69
N ASP A 270 -20.82 -11.95 47.02
CA ASP A 270 -22.00 -11.23 47.55
C ASP A 270 -22.57 -11.89 48.81
N TYR A 271 -22.37 -13.21 48.97
CA TYR A 271 -22.62 -13.90 50.24
C TYR A 271 -21.45 -13.73 51.21
N LEU A 272 -20.23 -14.14 50.87
CA LEU A 272 -19.12 -14.23 51.85
C LEU A 272 -18.47 -12.88 52.19
N GLY A 273 -18.48 -11.91 51.27
CA GLY A 273 -17.84 -10.60 51.41
C GLY A 273 -16.31 -10.60 51.23
N LEU A 274 -15.74 -11.69 50.72
CA LEU A 274 -14.30 -11.94 50.67
C LEU A 274 -13.68 -11.50 49.34
N THR A 275 -12.93 -10.39 49.33
CA THR A 275 -12.07 -10.02 48.20
C THR A 275 -10.77 -10.84 48.22
N GLY A 276 -10.23 -11.14 47.03
CA GLY A 276 -9.03 -11.98 46.92
C GLY A 276 -8.55 -12.17 45.48
N THR A 277 -7.54 -13.02 45.33
CA THR A 277 -6.94 -13.40 44.05
C THR A 277 -6.75 -14.92 43.98
N VAL A 278 -7.12 -15.54 42.86
CA VAL A 278 -6.87 -16.96 42.57
C VAL A 278 -6.08 -17.06 41.28
N SER A 279 -5.07 -17.92 41.24
CA SER A 279 -4.19 -18.09 40.07
C SER A 279 -4.21 -19.53 39.56
N PHE A 280 -4.24 -19.68 38.24
CA PHE A 280 -4.28 -20.98 37.57
C PHE A 280 -3.87 -20.88 36.10
N SER A 281 -3.65 -22.02 35.46
CA SER A 281 -3.45 -22.11 34.01
C SER A 281 -4.68 -22.69 33.31
N GLY A 282 -4.88 -22.36 32.04
CA GLY A 282 -6.01 -22.87 31.26
C GLY A 282 -6.17 -22.18 29.89
N SER A 283 -7.41 -22.17 29.41
CA SER A 283 -7.86 -21.37 28.27
C SER A 283 -9.14 -20.61 28.62
N LEU A 284 -9.27 -19.39 28.11
CA LEU A 284 -10.41 -18.51 28.29
C LEU A 284 -10.86 -18.02 26.91
N ASP A 285 -12.13 -18.27 26.57
CA ASP A 285 -12.72 -17.81 25.32
C ASP A 285 -13.67 -16.64 25.57
N VAL A 286 -13.39 -15.47 24.97
CA VAL A 286 -14.27 -14.30 24.99
C VAL A 286 -15.06 -14.12 23.67
N GLY A 287 -15.21 -15.18 22.90
CA GLY A 287 -16.08 -15.30 21.73
C GLY A 287 -15.49 -14.80 20.41
N LEU A 288 -14.61 -13.79 20.45
CA LEU A 288 -13.75 -13.39 19.32
C LEU A 288 -12.28 -13.74 19.54
N VAL A 289 -11.84 -13.74 20.80
CA VAL A 289 -10.46 -14.06 21.19
C VAL A 289 -10.45 -15.29 22.10
N ASN A 290 -9.75 -16.33 21.68
CA ASN A 290 -9.40 -17.46 22.51
C ASN A 290 -7.98 -17.24 23.08
N ILE A 291 -7.88 -17.25 24.40
CA ILE A 291 -6.67 -16.95 25.19
C ILE A 291 -6.22 -18.25 25.86
N SER A 292 -4.91 -18.44 26.01
CA SER A 292 -4.32 -19.50 26.82
C SER A 292 -3.08 -19.00 27.58
N GLY A 293 -2.90 -19.47 28.82
CA GLY A 293 -1.78 -19.05 29.66
C GLY A 293 -2.01 -19.26 31.16
N ASP A 294 -1.21 -18.56 31.97
CA ASP A 294 -1.37 -18.43 33.42
C ASP A 294 -2.14 -17.15 33.74
N TYR A 295 -3.25 -17.27 34.46
CA TYR A 295 -4.17 -16.20 34.82
C TYR A 295 -4.12 -15.86 36.31
N VAL A 296 -4.52 -14.63 36.64
CA VAL A 296 -4.90 -14.19 37.99
C VAL A 296 -6.31 -13.63 37.95
N PHE A 297 -7.26 -14.35 38.53
CA PHE A 297 -8.63 -13.89 38.75
C PHE A 297 -8.67 -13.08 40.05
N LYS A 298 -9.30 -11.91 40.04
CA LYS A 298 -9.38 -10.95 41.15
C LYS A 298 -10.79 -10.38 41.27
N ARG A 299 -11.43 -10.57 42.42
CA ARG A 299 -12.72 -9.92 42.74
C ARG A 299 -12.44 -8.72 43.64
N ASP A 300 -12.74 -7.53 43.14
CA ASP A 300 -12.71 -6.28 43.92
C ASP A 300 -14.08 -5.99 44.53
N ALA A 301 -14.14 -4.98 45.40
CA ALA A 301 -15.42 -4.43 45.85
C ALA A 301 -16.18 -3.78 44.69
N SER A 302 -17.51 -3.87 44.72
CA SER A 302 -18.41 -3.42 43.66
C SER A 302 -18.14 -1.97 43.22
N VAL A 303 -18.11 -1.73 41.91
CA VAL A 303 -17.83 -0.43 41.31
C VAL A 303 -19.12 0.34 41.06
N VAL A 304 -19.14 1.64 41.39
CA VAL A 304 -20.28 2.52 41.12
C VAL A 304 -20.04 3.28 39.82
N LEU A 305 -20.87 3.02 38.80
CA LEU A 305 -20.83 3.67 37.49
C LEU A 305 -22.13 4.47 37.27
N ASN A 306 -22.10 5.50 36.42
CA ASN A 306 -23.24 6.38 36.15
C ASN A 306 -23.63 6.38 34.65
N PRO A 307 -24.36 5.36 34.15
CA PRO A 307 -24.74 5.22 32.73
C PRO A 307 -25.91 6.14 32.32
N GLY A 308 -25.85 7.43 32.68
CA GLY A 308 -26.88 8.43 32.36
C GLY A 308 -28.13 8.40 33.26
N ASP A 309 -28.66 7.22 33.59
CA ASP A 309 -29.86 7.06 34.44
C ASP A 309 -29.61 7.29 35.95
N GLY A 310 -28.36 7.49 36.35
CA GLY A 310 -27.93 7.67 37.74
C GLY A 310 -26.93 6.59 38.20
N PRO A 311 -26.33 6.77 39.39
CA PRO A 311 -25.32 5.84 39.89
C PRO A 311 -25.91 4.45 40.21
N LYS A 312 -25.39 3.43 39.54
CA LYS A 312 -25.64 2.00 39.76
C LYS A 312 -24.37 1.33 40.28
N SER A 313 -24.51 0.21 40.99
CA SER A 313 -23.40 -0.61 41.50
C SER A 313 -23.28 -1.90 40.71
N TYR A 314 -22.07 -2.25 40.28
CA TYR A 314 -21.77 -3.41 39.45
C TYR A 314 -20.79 -4.35 40.16
N GLY A 315 -20.94 -5.66 39.98
CA GLY A 315 -19.87 -6.61 40.27
C GLY A 315 -18.70 -6.36 39.31
N LEU A 316 -17.46 -6.46 39.79
CA LEU A 316 -16.25 -6.41 38.95
C LEU A 316 -15.41 -7.66 39.20
N LEU A 317 -15.25 -8.47 38.17
CA LEU A 317 -14.21 -9.49 38.09
C LEU A 317 -13.10 -8.98 37.17
N GLY A 318 -11.90 -8.83 37.72
CA GLY A 318 -10.68 -8.62 36.95
C GLY A 318 -9.99 -9.95 36.66
N VAL A 319 -9.54 -10.14 35.42
CA VAL A 319 -8.67 -11.25 35.03
C VAL A 319 -7.42 -10.67 34.40
N THR A 320 -6.23 -11.08 34.84
CA THR A 320 -4.95 -10.65 34.25
C THR A 320 -4.12 -11.87 33.83
N ALA A 321 -3.27 -11.71 32.81
CA ALA A 321 -2.28 -12.71 32.41
C ALA A 321 -1.01 -12.03 31.85
N GLN A 322 0.14 -12.69 31.98
CA GLN A 322 1.41 -12.22 31.44
C GLN A 322 2.11 -13.34 30.68
N ASN A 323 2.78 -13.00 29.57
CA ASN A 323 3.38 -13.97 28.65
C ASN A 323 2.36 -15.02 28.15
N ALA A 324 1.10 -14.60 27.96
CA ALA A 324 0.04 -15.45 27.44
C ALA A 324 0.18 -15.68 25.93
N SER A 325 -0.65 -16.56 25.39
CA SER A 325 -0.90 -16.69 23.95
C SER A 325 -2.37 -16.42 23.68
N ALA A 326 -2.66 -15.55 22.71
CA ALA A 326 -4.02 -15.21 22.29
C ALA A 326 -4.19 -15.47 20.79
N SER A 327 -5.41 -15.80 20.41
CA SER A 327 -5.80 -16.01 19.01
C SER A 327 -7.14 -15.34 18.75
N LEU A 328 -7.16 -14.43 17.78
CA LEU A 328 -8.34 -13.69 17.34
C LEU A 328 -8.77 -14.26 15.98
N SER A 329 -10.04 -14.65 15.82
CA SER A 329 -10.58 -15.07 14.53
C SER A 329 -11.74 -14.18 14.09
N LEU A 330 -11.54 -13.44 13.00
CA LEU A 330 -12.52 -12.51 12.45
C LEU A 330 -13.39 -13.20 11.40
N GLY A 331 -14.02 -14.31 11.76
CA GLY A 331 -14.96 -15.05 10.89
C GLY A 331 -14.35 -15.58 9.60
N GLY A 332 -13.01 -15.73 9.53
CA GLY A 332 -12.27 -16.07 8.31
C GLY A 332 -11.95 -14.89 7.39
N VAL A 333 -12.11 -13.64 7.85
CA VAL A 333 -11.51 -12.46 7.21
C VAL A 333 -10.01 -12.41 7.50
N LEU A 334 -9.64 -12.57 8.77
CA LEU A 334 -8.28 -12.51 9.30
C LEU A 334 -8.20 -13.35 10.59
N ASP A 335 -7.16 -14.18 10.71
CA ASP A 335 -6.86 -14.96 11.91
C ASP A 335 -5.51 -14.50 12.48
N VAL A 336 -5.52 -13.84 13.63
CA VAL A 336 -4.32 -13.29 14.28
C VAL A 336 -3.88 -14.22 15.41
N ASN A 337 -2.60 -14.59 15.43
CA ASN A 337 -2.00 -15.38 16.50
C ASN A 337 -0.94 -14.54 17.22
N MET A 338 -1.04 -14.45 18.54
CA MET A 338 -0.32 -13.50 19.39
C MET A 338 0.35 -14.29 20.52
N ALA A 339 1.63 -14.05 20.81
CA ALA A 339 2.37 -14.81 21.82
C ALA A 339 3.29 -13.92 22.65
N GLY A 340 3.43 -14.23 23.94
CA GLY A 340 4.19 -13.41 24.89
C GLY A 340 3.43 -12.15 25.34
N VAL A 341 2.11 -12.12 25.19
CA VAL A 341 1.29 -10.92 25.45
C VAL A 341 1.00 -10.72 26.95
N THR A 342 0.79 -9.46 27.32
CA THR A 342 0.09 -9.09 28.56
C THR A 342 -1.40 -8.94 28.24
N LEU A 343 -2.26 -9.33 29.19
CA LEU A 343 -3.71 -9.26 29.04
C LEU A 343 -4.34 -8.79 30.35
N ASP A 344 -5.29 -7.87 30.24
CA ASP A 344 -6.17 -7.44 31.33
C ASP A 344 -7.63 -7.47 30.83
N LEU A 345 -8.54 -8.04 31.62
CA LEU A 345 -9.98 -8.16 31.31
C LEU A 345 -10.81 -7.72 32.52
N ALA A 346 -11.67 -6.73 32.32
CA ALA A 346 -12.71 -6.31 33.25
C ALA A 346 -14.07 -6.88 32.81
N TYR A 347 -14.65 -7.77 33.62
CA TYR A 347 -16.01 -8.28 33.46
C TYR A 347 -16.93 -7.63 34.51
N LEU A 348 -18.05 -7.06 34.05
CA LEU A 348 -18.99 -6.25 34.83
C LEU A 348 -20.39 -6.86 34.83
N GLU A 349 -21.04 -6.87 36.00
CA GLU A 349 -22.34 -7.51 36.21
C GLU A 349 -23.35 -6.53 36.87
N ASP A 350 -24.50 -6.27 36.24
CA ASP A 350 -25.68 -5.69 36.91
C ASP A 350 -26.60 -6.81 37.38
N PHE A 351 -26.33 -7.35 38.57
CA PHE A 351 -27.13 -8.39 39.22
C PHE A 351 -28.62 -8.03 39.41
N SER A 352 -29.00 -6.75 39.29
CA SER A 352 -30.40 -6.31 39.38
C SER A 352 -31.14 -6.34 38.04
N ALA A 353 -30.40 -6.33 36.93
CA ALA A 353 -30.94 -6.36 35.56
C ALA A 353 -30.74 -7.72 34.86
N GLY A 354 -29.65 -8.44 35.16
CA GLY A 354 -29.20 -9.60 34.40
C GLY A 354 -28.36 -9.25 33.16
N ASP A 355 -27.96 -7.98 33.03
CA ASP A 355 -27.04 -7.52 31.98
C ASP A 355 -25.58 -7.64 32.46
N SER A 356 -24.66 -8.02 31.56
CA SER A 356 -23.22 -8.02 31.83
C SER A 356 -22.40 -7.51 30.62
N TRP A 357 -21.17 -7.07 30.88
CA TRP A 357 -20.25 -6.50 29.88
C TRP A 357 -18.81 -6.98 30.10
N SER A 358 -18.04 -7.14 29.02
CA SER A 358 -16.61 -7.43 29.06
C SER A 358 -15.81 -6.36 28.32
N TYR A 359 -14.76 -5.86 28.98
CA TYR A 359 -13.74 -5.00 28.38
C TYR A 359 -12.38 -5.67 28.54
N LEU A 360 -11.72 -5.96 27.43
CA LEU A 360 -10.46 -6.70 27.36
C LEU A 360 -9.41 -5.81 26.68
N ASP A 361 -8.17 -5.88 27.15
CA ASP A 361 -7.00 -5.36 26.45
C ASP A 361 -5.90 -6.43 26.34
N ILE A 362 -5.23 -6.48 25.19
CA ILE A 362 -4.11 -7.38 24.92
C ILE A 362 -2.95 -6.59 24.33
N SER A 363 -1.85 -6.50 25.05
CA SER A 363 -0.66 -5.74 24.61
C SER A 363 0.56 -6.64 24.37
N GLY A 364 1.39 -6.27 23.38
CA GLY A 364 2.57 -7.05 23.00
C GLY A 364 3.55 -6.28 22.12
N ALA A 365 4.81 -6.74 22.10
CA ALA A 365 5.88 -6.05 21.40
C ALA A 365 5.79 -6.13 19.86
N SER A 366 5.24 -7.23 19.32
CA SER A 366 4.99 -7.37 17.88
C SER A 366 3.83 -8.31 17.55
N LEU A 367 3.08 -7.97 16.51
CA LEU A 367 1.97 -8.72 15.93
C LEU A 367 2.23 -8.85 14.44
N ALA A 368 2.01 -10.05 13.89
CA ALA A 368 2.02 -10.30 12.46
C ALA A 368 0.95 -11.34 12.12
N ALA A 369 0.10 -11.05 11.14
CA ALA A 369 -0.89 -11.98 10.62
C ALA A 369 -1.15 -11.69 9.14
N SER A 370 -1.71 -12.68 8.43
CA SER A 370 -1.98 -12.57 7.00
C SER A 370 -3.36 -13.11 6.65
N SER A 371 -3.92 -12.59 5.57
CA SER A 371 -5.23 -12.98 5.03
C SER A 371 -5.16 -13.14 3.51
N ALA A 372 -6.30 -13.45 2.89
CA ALA A 372 -6.42 -13.43 1.43
C ALA A 372 -6.61 -12.02 0.82
N LEU A 373 -6.55 -10.96 1.65
CA LEU A 373 -6.86 -9.58 1.28
C LEU A 373 -5.74 -8.59 1.65
N PHE A 374 -5.14 -8.77 2.82
CA PHE A 374 -4.05 -7.97 3.36
C PHE A 374 -3.19 -8.76 4.36
N ASP A 375 -1.91 -8.37 4.47
CA ASP A 375 -1.10 -8.67 5.66
C ASP A 375 -1.29 -7.56 6.69
N ILE A 376 -1.17 -7.88 7.98
CA ILE A 376 -1.12 -6.91 9.08
C ILE A 376 0.15 -7.12 9.92
N THR A 377 0.84 -6.02 10.22
CA THR A 377 1.98 -6.01 11.16
C THR A 377 1.83 -4.83 12.12
N ALA A 378 2.08 -5.03 13.41
CA ALA A 378 2.12 -3.93 14.39
C ALA A 378 3.25 -4.09 15.42
N GLU A 379 3.83 -2.98 15.86
CA GLU A 379 4.84 -2.91 16.93
C GLU A 379 4.30 -2.17 18.17
N ASP A 380 4.74 -2.59 19.37
CA ASP A 380 4.32 -2.08 20.69
C ASP A 380 2.79 -1.82 20.79
N TYR A 381 2.01 -2.82 20.35
CA TYR A 381 0.58 -2.69 20.11
C TYR A 381 -0.27 -2.97 21.37
N SER A 382 -1.51 -2.50 21.34
CA SER A 382 -2.60 -2.85 22.25
C SER A 382 -3.88 -3.11 21.45
N LEU A 383 -4.53 -4.25 21.68
CA LEU A 383 -5.79 -4.68 21.08
C LEU A 383 -6.89 -4.66 22.15
N SER A 384 -7.76 -3.65 22.09
CA SER A 384 -8.86 -3.45 23.02
C SER A 384 -10.19 -3.98 22.45
N LEU A 385 -10.93 -4.78 23.21
CA LEU A 385 -12.27 -5.30 22.88
C LEU A 385 -13.29 -4.80 23.91
N GLY A 386 -14.47 -4.37 23.45
CA GLY A 386 -15.64 -4.09 24.29
C GLY A 386 -16.88 -4.80 23.77
N LYS A 387 -17.55 -5.59 24.62
CA LYS A 387 -18.70 -6.42 24.26
C LYS A 387 -19.76 -6.42 25.38
N LYS A 388 -21.05 -6.48 25.04
CA LYS A 388 -22.13 -6.80 25.99
C LYS A 388 -22.28 -8.32 26.02
N THR A 389 -22.13 -8.91 27.20
CA THR A 389 -21.97 -10.37 27.36
C THR A 389 -23.23 -11.08 27.82
N ALA A 390 -24.18 -10.38 28.43
CA ALA A 390 -25.52 -10.91 28.71
C ALA A 390 -26.57 -9.79 28.60
N GLY A 391 -27.82 -10.18 28.35
CA GLY A 391 -28.96 -9.27 28.19
C GLY A 391 -29.29 -8.94 26.74
N SER A 392 -30.18 -7.97 26.51
CA SER A 392 -30.59 -7.57 25.15
C SER A 392 -29.84 -6.34 24.64
N GLY A 393 -29.55 -6.33 23.33
CA GLY A 393 -28.88 -5.22 22.63
C GLY A 393 -27.35 -5.33 22.65
N SER A 394 -26.70 -4.35 22.02
CA SER A 394 -25.24 -4.25 21.87
C SER A 394 -24.68 -2.98 22.55
N GLU A 395 -25.41 -2.45 23.53
CA GLU A 395 -25.12 -1.17 24.20
C GLU A 395 -24.09 -1.35 25.32
N LEU A 396 -22.95 -0.69 25.19
CA LEU A 396 -21.87 -0.69 26.19
C LEU A 396 -22.04 0.43 27.23
N LEU A 397 -21.43 0.25 28.40
CA LEU A 397 -21.33 1.28 29.44
C LEU A 397 -20.27 2.34 29.07
N ASP A 398 -20.60 3.63 29.26
CA ASP A 398 -19.63 4.73 29.19
C ASP A 398 -18.76 4.74 30.46
N LEU A 399 -17.47 4.43 30.29
CA LEU A 399 -16.47 4.39 31.36
C LEU A 399 -15.66 5.69 31.47
N SER A 400 -15.86 6.66 30.58
CA SER A 400 -15.07 7.90 30.54
C SER A 400 -15.19 8.74 31.81
N ALA A 401 -16.37 8.71 32.45
CA ALA A 401 -16.65 9.40 33.71
C ALA A 401 -16.27 8.58 34.97
N ASN A 402 -16.16 7.25 34.86
CA ASN A 402 -15.94 6.33 35.98
C ASN A 402 -15.00 5.20 35.52
N GLN A 403 -13.70 5.47 35.53
CA GLN A 403 -12.68 4.56 35.00
C GLN A 403 -12.53 3.30 35.86
N ILE A 404 -12.22 2.18 35.22
CA ILE A 404 -11.96 0.88 35.86
C ILE A 404 -10.50 0.51 35.65
N THR A 405 -9.86 -0.09 36.65
CA THR A 405 -8.47 -0.55 36.57
C THR A 405 -8.39 -2.03 36.88
N VAL A 406 -7.83 -2.81 35.96
CA VAL A 406 -7.52 -4.24 36.11
C VAL A 406 -6.08 -4.43 35.63
N GLY A 407 -5.26 -5.12 36.42
CA GLY A 407 -3.81 -5.18 36.20
C GLY A 407 -3.18 -3.79 36.18
N ASP A 408 -2.48 -3.48 35.10
CA ASP A 408 -1.93 -2.14 34.83
C ASP A 408 -2.83 -1.33 33.86
N THR A 409 -3.83 -1.96 33.24
CA THR A 409 -4.75 -1.36 32.27
C THR A 409 -5.85 -0.51 32.91
N VAL A 410 -6.16 0.65 32.30
CA VAL A 410 -7.23 1.56 32.73
C VAL A 410 -8.30 1.68 31.65
N PHE A 411 -9.44 1.02 31.85
CA PHE A 411 -10.60 1.09 30.98
C PHE A 411 -11.37 2.40 31.21
N ALA A 412 -11.31 3.28 30.21
CA ALA A 412 -11.80 4.66 30.29
C ALA A 412 -12.50 5.15 29.00
N ASN A 413 -12.92 4.24 28.11
CA ASN A 413 -13.53 4.59 26.84
C ASN A 413 -14.98 5.12 27.00
N SER A 414 -15.43 5.89 26.02
CA SER A 414 -16.81 6.40 25.92
C SER A 414 -17.60 5.71 24.80
N LEU A 415 -17.21 4.49 24.42
CA LEU A 415 -17.83 3.76 23.32
C LEU A 415 -19.08 3.06 23.84
N THR A 416 -20.23 3.36 23.24
CA THR A 416 -21.56 2.87 23.65
C THR A 416 -22.07 1.73 22.77
N SER A 417 -21.21 1.20 21.90
CA SER A 417 -21.47 0.04 21.04
C SER A 417 -20.23 -0.83 20.99
N GLU A 418 -20.41 -2.12 20.68
CA GLU A 418 -19.33 -3.10 20.64
C GLU A 418 -18.22 -2.70 19.68
N PHE A 419 -16.97 -2.98 20.06
CA PHE A 419 -15.79 -2.60 19.30
C PHE A 419 -14.66 -3.62 19.45
N LEU A 420 -13.88 -3.81 18.40
CA LEU A 420 -12.52 -4.36 18.48
C LEU A 420 -11.56 -3.36 17.84
N TYR A 421 -10.70 -2.77 18.66
CA TYR A 421 -9.83 -1.65 18.31
C TYR A 421 -8.36 -2.08 18.49
N LEU A 422 -7.60 -2.09 17.40
CA LEU A 422 -6.14 -2.17 17.46
C LEU A 422 -5.56 -0.76 17.65
N SER A 423 -4.42 -0.68 18.32
CA SER A 423 -3.61 0.51 18.48
C SER A 423 -2.13 0.15 18.59
N GLY A 424 -1.25 1.12 18.34
CA GLY A 424 0.18 0.93 18.09
C GLY A 424 0.58 1.59 16.78
N ASP A 425 1.80 1.35 16.31
CA ASP A 425 2.13 1.58 14.89
C ASP A 425 1.76 0.29 14.15
N ALA A 426 0.70 0.36 13.33
CA ALA A 426 0.04 -0.79 12.73
C ALA A 426 -0.17 -0.57 11.23
N SER A 427 0.39 -1.47 10.43
CA SER A 427 0.36 -1.43 8.98
C SER A 427 -0.51 -2.55 8.38
N LEU A 428 -1.41 -2.17 7.49
CA LEU A 428 -2.24 -3.03 6.65
C LEU A 428 -1.70 -2.98 5.21
N ASP A 429 -1.18 -4.09 4.71
CA ASP A 429 -0.61 -4.21 3.35
C ASP A 429 -1.60 -4.95 2.44
N PHE A 430 -2.33 -4.21 1.61
CA PHE A 430 -3.23 -4.73 0.57
C PHE A 430 -2.48 -4.92 -0.77
N GLY A 431 -1.16 -5.15 -0.73
CA GLY A 431 -0.29 -5.25 -1.89
C GLY A 431 0.14 -3.86 -2.39
N ALA A 432 -0.69 -3.23 -3.23
CA ALA A 432 -0.38 -1.92 -3.82
C ALA A 432 -0.67 -0.73 -2.87
N ILE A 433 -1.24 -0.99 -1.69
CA ILE A 433 -1.73 0.02 -0.75
C ILE A 433 -1.26 -0.38 0.66
N LEU A 434 -0.48 0.49 1.31
CA LEU A 434 0.19 0.23 2.60
C LEU A 434 -0.28 1.23 3.67
N LEU A 435 -1.41 0.93 4.29
CA LEU A 435 -2.04 1.83 5.27
C LEU A 435 -1.33 1.66 6.62
N GLY A 436 -0.52 2.63 7.03
CA GLY A 436 0.36 2.57 8.20
C GLY A 436 -0.11 3.40 9.41
N GLY A 437 0.78 3.53 10.40
CA GLY A 437 0.66 4.44 11.53
C GLY A 437 -0.39 4.01 12.56
N THR A 438 -0.97 4.97 13.27
CA THR A 438 -2.03 4.67 14.26
C THR A 438 -3.33 4.31 13.55
N THR A 439 -3.49 3.02 13.29
CA THR A 439 -4.65 2.41 12.64
C THR A 439 -5.62 1.82 13.67
N GLY A 440 -6.79 2.44 13.79
CA GLY A 440 -7.94 1.88 14.48
C GLY A 440 -8.76 0.98 13.56
N LEU A 441 -9.26 -0.13 14.11
CA LEU A 441 -10.24 -1.01 13.46
C LEU A 441 -11.61 -0.91 14.13
N SER A 442 -12.67 -1.27 13.40
CA SER A 442 -14.03 -1.49 13.91
C SER A 442 -14.71 -2.56 13.07
N ILE A 443 -15.46 -3.48 13.68
CA ILE A 443 -15.87 -4.75 13.06
C ILE A 443 -17.34 -5.02 13.32
N ASP A 444 -18.06 -5.47 12.31
CA ASP A 444 -19.46 -5.87 12.41
C ASP A 444 -19.74 -7.23 11.74
N ALA A 445 -21.02 -7.61 11.65
CA ALA A 445 -21.46 -8.89 11.07
C ALA A 445 -21.37 -8.97 9.53
N THR A 446 -20.91 -7.92 8.86
CA THR A 446 -20.81 -7.79 7.39
C THR A 446 -19.39 -7.49 6.90
N GLY A 447 -18.51 -6.99 7.77
CA GLY A 447 -17.10 -6.77 7.47
C GLY A 447 -16.39 -5.93 8.53
N PHE A 448 -15.51 -5.04 8.09
CA PHE A 448 -14.82 -4.10 8.99
C PHE A 448 -14.59 -2.73 8.32
N THR A 449 -14.49 -1.70 9.15
CA THR A 449 -13.94 -0.40 8.78
C THR A 449 -12.60 -0.18 9.46
N ALA A 450 -11.74 0.61 8.83
CA ALA A 450 -10.52 1.10 9.47
C ALA A 450 -10.40 2.62 9.29
N VAL A 451 -9.82 3.26 10.29
CA VAL A 451 -9.44 4.68 10.24
C VAL A 451 -8.02 4.78 10.76
N GLY A 452 -7.15 5.47 10.03
CA GLY A 452 -5.78 5.70 10.49
C GLY A 452 -5.17 6.99 9.97
N ASN A 453 -3.93 7.21 10.40
CA ASN A 453 -3.12 8.40 10.13
C ASN A 453 -1.70 7.93 9.78
N ASP A 454 -0.94 8.77 9.07
CA ASP A 454 0.43 8.47 8.65
C ASP A 454 0.54 7.26 7.68
N ALA A 455 -0.48 7.07 6.83
CA ALA A 455 -0.53 6.02 5.81
C ALA A 455 0.07 6.43 4.46
N SER A 456 0.47 5.43 3.65
CA SER A 456 0.94 5.62 2.27
C SER A 456 0.11 4.76 1.30
N ALA A 457 -0.58 5.37 0.34
CA ALA A 457 -1.44 4.66 -0.61
C ALA A 457 -1.09 5.06 -2.05
N LEU A 458 -0.64 4.09 -2.86
CA LEU A 458 0.01 4.32 -4.14
C LEU A 458 -0.71 3.64 -5.31
N LEU A 459 -0.41 4.12 -6.51
CA LEU A 459 -0.63 3.48 -7.80
C LEU A 459 0.72 3.30 -8.49
N GLU A 460 0.87 2.21 -9.22
CA GLU A 460 2.18 1.69 -9.61
C GLU A 460 2.20 1.27 -11.09
N ALA A 461 3.36 1.37 -11.76
CA ALA A 461 3.55 0.82 -13.11
C ALA A 461 5.01 0.43 -13.32
N GLY A 462 5.33 -0.85 -13.06
CA GLY A 462 6.72 -1.30 -13.02
C GLY A 462 7.53 -0.47 -12.04
N GLU A 463 8.56 0.24 -12.52
CA GLU A 463 9.40 1.07 -11.64
C GLU A 463 8.69 2.31 -11.06
N PHE A 464 7.69 2.86 -11.76
CA PHE A 464 7.04 4.11 -11.39
C PHE A 464 5.99 3.94 -10.28
N SER A 465 5.83 4.97 -9.44
CA SER A 465 4.74 5.04 -8.44
C SER A 465 4.27 6.47 -8.17
N VAL A 466 3.01 6.63 -7.77
CA VAL A 466 2.37 7.91 -7.47
C VAL A 466 1.23 7.73 -6.46
N GLY A 467 1.00 8.67 -5.57
CA GLY A 467 -0.08 8.55 -4.59
C GLY A 467 -0.01 9.55 -3.45
N VAL A 468 -0.43 9.07 -2.28
CA VAL A 468 -0.45 9.83 -1.03
C VAL A 468 0.54 9.23 -0.02
N ASP A 469 1.15 10.10 0.77
CA ASP A 469 1.98 9.75 1.92
C ASP A 469 1.65 10.66 3.12
N GLN A 470 1.95 10.20 4.34
CA GLN A 470 1.53 10.84 5.59
C GLN A 470 0.00 11.10 5.63
N ALA A 471 -0.78 10.17 5.08
CA ALA A 471 -2.20 10.36 4.83
C ALA A 471 -3.07 9.98 6.03
N GLN A 472 -4.16 10.73 6.24
CA GLN A 472 -5.31 10.23 6.99
C GLN A 472 -6.18 9.42 6.03
N TYR A 473 -6.76 8.31 6.49
CA TYR A 473 -7.57 7.45 5.63
C TYR A 473 -8.82 6.90 6.31
N GLY A 474 -9.84 6.64 5.48
CA GLY A 474 -11.03 5.88 5.82
C GLY A 474 -11.19 4.69 4.88
N LEU A 475 -11.36 3.50 5.45
CA LEU A 475 -11.43 2.21 4.76
C LEU A 475 -12.73 1.48 5.10
N VAL A 476 -13.37 0.86 4.10
CA VAL A 476 -14.52 -0.04 4.28
C VAL A 476 -14.29 -1.33 3.50
N VAL A 477 -14.33 -2.46 4.21
CA VAL A 477 -14.25 -3.82 3.67
C VAL A 477 -15.54 -4.55 4.02
N GLU A 478 -16.32 -4.94 3.01
CA GLU A 478 -17.56 -5.70 3.17
C GLU A 478 -17.44 -7.06 2.46
N ASN A 479 -18.11 -8.10 2.96
CA ASN A 479 -18.21 -9.41 2.29
C ASN A 479 -16.83 -10.00 1.86
N ASN A 480 -15.79 -9.74 2.67
CA ASN A 480 -14.40 -10.09 2.40
C ASN A 480 -13.83 -9.45 1.10
N GLN A 481 -14.22 -8.22 0.75
CA GLN A 481 -13.69 -7.46 -0.39
C GLN A 481 -13.51 -5.96 -0.05
N LEU A 482 -12.42 -5.36 -0.56
CA LEU A 482 -12.20 -3.92 -0.49
C LEU A 482 -13.33 -3.19 -1.23
N SER A 483 -14.12 -2.41 -0.49
CA SER A 483 -15.37 -1.83 -0.98
C SER A 483 -15.28 -0.32 -1.18
N ALA A 484 -14.71 0.39 -0.20
CA ALA A 484 -14.42 1.83 -0.29
C ALA A 484 -13.10 2.19 0.41
N LEU A 485 -12.37 3.16 -0.15
CA LEU A 485 -11.16 3.74 0.40
C LEU A 485 -11.03 5.21 -0.05
N GLU A 486 -10.82 6.11 0.89
CA GLU A 486 -10.30 7.45 0.65
C GLU A 486 -9.09 7.66 1.58
N ALA A 487 -7.94 8.04 1.01
CA ALA A 487 -6.74 8.39 1.76
C ALA A 487 -6.25 9.77 1.30
N SER A 488 -6.11 10.72 2.23
CA SER A 488 -5.85 12.14 1.98
C SER A 488 -4.56 12.57 2.71
N GLY A 489 -3.57 13.06 1.97
CA GLY A 489 -2.25 13.37 2.54
C GLY A 489 -1.35 14.25 1.67
N SER A 490 -0.04 14.15 1.92
CA SER A 490 1.00 14.74 1.07
C SER A 490 1.07 13.98 -0.25
N PHE A 491 1.34 14.67 -1.35
CA PHE A 491 1.54 14.02 -2.65
C PHE A 491 2.91 13.33 -2.72
N TYR A 492 2.90 12.03 -3.03
CA TYR A 492 4.09 11.23 -3.28
C TYR A 492 4.18 10.87 -4.77
N ALA A 493 5.39 10.92 -5.34
CA ALA A 493 5.64 10.47 -6.71
C ALA A 493 7.10 10.06 -6.90
N PHE A 494 7.31 8.90 -7.54
CA PHE A 494 8.60 8.44 -8.04
C PHE A 494 8.46 8.06 -9.51
N LEU A 495 8.89 8.96 -10.40
CA LEU A 495 8.56 8.93 -11.84
C LEU A 495 9.81 8.82 -12.76
N GLY A 496 10.98 8.59 -12.17
CA GLY A 496 12.28 8.55 -12.84
C GLY A 496 12.82 9.93 -13.26
N ASP A 497 14.10 9.97 -13.64
CA ASP A 497 14.93 11.17 -13.86
C ASP A 497 14.39 12.18 -14.89
N ILE A 498 13.41 11.78 -15.69
CA ILE A 498 12.88 12.55 -16.83
C ILE A 498 11.61 13.34 -16.44
N VAL A 499 10.96 12.98 -15.32
CA VAL A 499 9.64 13.51 -14.92
C VAL A 499 9.66 13.98 -13.47
N GLU A 500 9.65 15.29 -13.27
CA GLU A 500 9.44 15.88 -11.94
C GLU A 500 7.94 15.98 -11.64
N ALA A 501 7.54 15.69 -10.40
CA ALA A 501 6.16 15.91 -9.95
C ALA A 501 6.12 16.45 -8.52
N SER A 502 5.17 17.35 -8.26
CA SER A 502 4.88 17.92 -6.94
C SER A 502 3.44 18.40 -6.89
N ALA A 503 2.80 18.45 -5.73
CA ALA A 503 1.46 19.02 -5.54
C ALA A 503 1.28 19.57 -4.11
N ASN A 504 0.20 20.30 -3.86
CA ASN A 504 -0.08 20.84 -2.52
C ASN A 504 -0.58 19.75 -1.55
N SER A 505 -1.39 18.84 -2.07
CA SER A 505 -2.07 17.73 -1.40
C SER A 505 -2.45 16.69 -2.44
N ALA A 506 -2.76 15.47 -2.01
CA ALA A 506 -3.34 14.46 -2.87
C ALA A 506 -4.31 13.54 -2.12
N HIS A 507 -5.18 12.90 -2.88
CA HIS A 507 -6.18 11.95 -2.46
C HIS A 507 -6.09 10.67 -3.31
N LEU A 508 -5.96 9.50 -2.69
CA LEU A 508 -6.26 8.22 -3.36
C LEU A 508 -7.72 7.87 -3.09
N LEU A 509 -8.46 7.58 -4.16
CA LEU A 509 -9.92 7.41 -4.17
C LEU A 509 -10.29 6.08 -4.84
N TYR A 510 -11.09 5.26 -4.16
CA TYR A 510 -11.66 4.02 -4.70
C TYR A 510 -13.02 3.71 -4.05
N ASN A 511 -14.03 3.41 -4.85
CA ASN A 511 -15.34 2.98 -4.35
C ASN A 511 -16.02 2.07 -5.38
N ALA A 512 -15.96 0.76 -5.17
CA ALA A 512 -16.59 -0.22 -6.05
C ALA A 512 -18.11 -0.37 -5.84
N THR A 513 -18.70 0.34 -4.87
CA THR A 513 -20.10 0.21 -4.49
C THR A 513 -21.04 1.11 -5.31
N SER A 514 -22.35 0.95 -5.09
CA SER A 514 -23.38 1.91 -5.50
C SER A 514 -23.81 2.83 -4.35
N THR A 515 -22.95 3.03 -3.35
CA THR A 515 -23.14 3.93 -2.21
C THR A 515 -22.28 5.17 -2.44
N ASP A 516 -22.90 6.34 -2.33
CA ASP A 516 -22.21 7.62 -2.23
C ASP A 516 -21.78 7.81 -0.78
N TYR A 517 -20.47 7.97 -0.53
CA TYR A 517 -19.93 8.14 0.82
C TYR A 517 -19.70 9.62 1.18
N VAL A 518 -19.87 10.58 0.26
CA VAL A 518 -19.52 12.00 0.51
C VAL A 518 -20.28 12.56 1.72
N GLY A 519 -19.53 13.00 2.74
CA GLY A 519 -20.08 13.48 4.00
C GLY A 519 -20.52 12.38 4.98
N THR A 520 -20.13 11.12 4.75
CA THR A 520 -20.30 10.01 5.68
C THR A 520 -19.12 9.96 6.64
N ASP A 521 -19.42 9.87 7.94
CA ASP A 521 -18.42 9.63 8.99
C ASP A 521 -18.31 8.12 9.29
N ILE A 522 -17.08 7.61 9.40
CA ILE A 522 -16.79 6.30 10.00
C ILE A 522 -15.88 6.48 11.22
N THR A 523 -16.01 5.58 12.21
CA THR A 523 -15.26 5.64 13.47
C THR A 523 -14.66 4.29 13.83
N ALA A 524 -13.41 4.31 14.30
CA ALA A 524 -12.68 3.15 14.77
C ALA A 524 -11.95 3.48 16.08
N GLY A 525 -12.47 2.97 17.20
CA GLY A 525 -12.07 3.40 18.53
C GLY A 525 -12.27 4.91 18.73
N SER A 526 -11.20 5.62 19.07
CA SER A 526 -11.19 7.09 19.22
C SER A 526 -10.92 7.85 17.90
N LEU A 527 -10.67 7.15 16.79
CA LEU A 527 -10.41 7.76 15.49
C LEU A 527 -11.69 7.89 14.66
N SER A 528 -11.75 8.94 13.84
CA SER A 528 -12.89 9.26 12.97
C SER A 528 -12.40 9.76 11.62
N TYR A 529 -12.98 9.27 10.52
CA TYR A 529 -12.75 9.77 9.17
C TYR A 529 -14.06 10.21 8.52
N SER A 530 -14.04 11.36 7.84
CA SER A 530 -15.17 11.90 7.08
C SER A 530 -14.82 11.87 5.60
N PHE A 531 -15.51 11.03 4.81
CA PHE A 531 -15.27 10.93 3.37
C PHE A 531 -15.61 12.26 2.67
N SER A 532 -14.68 12.79 1.87
CA SER A 532 -14.74 14.15 1.34
C SER A 532 -15.02 14.22 -0.15
N GLN A 533 -14.58 13.22 -0.93
CA GLN A 533 -14.66 13.21 -2.40
C GLN A 533 -15.08 11.83 -2.97
N LEU A 534 -15.55 10.91 -2.12
CA LEU A 534 -15.81 9.53 -2.49
C LEU A 534 -17.25 9.26 -3.01
N ASP A 535 -17.51 9.76 -4.22
CA ASP A 535 -18.70 9.42 -5.04
C ASP A 535 -18.86 7.90 -5.22
N GLN A 536 -20.07 7.45 -5.58
CA GLN A 536 -20.37 6.06 -5.95
C GLN A 536 -19.61 5.59 -7.21
N SER A 537 -19.21 4.32 -7.25
CA SER A 537 -18.66 3.64 -8.45
C SER A 537 -17.40 4.31 -9.05
N VAL A 538 -16.44 4.65 -8.19
CA VAL A 538 -15.15 5.24 -8.53
C VAL A 538 -14.09 4.14 -8.73
N ASP A 539 -13.60 3.99 -9.96
CA ASP A 539 -12.36 3.21 -10.22
C ASP A 539 -11.18 3.82 -9.45
N ILE A 540 -10.22 3.01 -8.98
CA ILE A 540 -9.07 3.53 -8.23
C ILE A 540 -8.29 4.59 -9.03
N PHE A 541 -8.10 5.76 -8.42
CA PHE A 541 -7.30 6.85 -8.99
C PHE A 541 -6.69 7.74 -7.91
N VAL A 542 -5.64 8.47 -8.26
CA VAL A 542 -5.02 9.50 -7.42
C VAL A 542 -5.41 10.86 -7.98
N ALA A 543 -6.00 11.73 -7.15
CA ALA A 543 -6.19 13.15 -7.43
C ALA A 543 -5.09 13.96 -6.72
N ALA A 544 -4.49 14.96 -7.39
CA ALA A 544 -3.46 15.81 -6.82
C ALA A 544 -3.74 17.30 -7.09
N ASP A 545 -3.75 18.10 -6.02
CA ASP A 545 -4.20 19.50 -6.04
C ASP A 545 -3.09 20.46 -6.45
N ASN A 546 -3.36 21.28 -7.47
CA ASN A 546 -2.40 22.27 -8.00
C ASN A 546 -1.04 21.62 -8.34
N ALA A 547 -1.06 20.38 -8.80
CA ALA A 547 0.11 19.60 -9.16
C ALA A 547 0.91 20.28 -10.27
N LYS A 548 2.23 20.38 -10.09
CA LYS A 548 3.21 20.78 -11.12
C LYS A 548 3.93 19.52 -11.61
N ILE A 549 3.80 19.23 -12.91
CA ILE A 549 4.52 18.18 -13.63
C ILE A 549 5.55 18.82 -14.55
N GLY A 550 6.82 18.45 -14.40
CA GLY A 550 7.92 18.80 -15.30
C GLY A 550 8.32 17.62 -16.19
N LEU A 551 8.64 17.87 -17.46
CA LEU A 551 9.19 16.88 -18.40
C LEU A 551 10.50 17.40 -19.01
N ALA A 552 11.60 16.69 -18.73
CA ALA A 552 12.92 16.88 -19.34
C ALA A 552 13.38 18.36 -19.45
N ASP A 553 13.16 19.16 -18.39
CA ASP A 553 13.47 20.60 -18.30
C ASP A 553 12.86 21.52 -19.38
N VAL A 554 11.98 21.00 -20.25
CA VAL A 554 11.43 21.73 -21.41
C VAL A 554 9.92 21.96 -21.29
N ILE A 555 9.18 21.13 -20.56
CA ILE A 555 7.73 21.32 -20.37
C ILE A 555 7.46 21.37 -18.87
N SER A 556 6.66 22.33 -18.40
CA SER A 556 6.16 22.36 -17.02
C SER A 556 4.69 22.77 -16.99
N VAL A 557 3.79 21.82 -16.68
CA VAL A 557 2.35 22.03 -16.56
C VAL A 557 1.94 22.09 -15.10
N GLN A 558 1.04 23.00 -14.73
CA GLN A 558 0.45 23.14 -13.40
C GLN A 558 -1.08 23.21 -13.46
N GLY A 559 -1.74 22.30 -12.75
CA GLY A 559 -3.21 22.20 -12.67
C GLY A 559 -3.65 21.11 -11.69
N ASN A 560 -4.95 20.86 -11.58
CA ASN A 560 -5.42 19.70 -10.82
C ASN A 560 -5.27 18.43 -11.67
N LEU A 561 -4.62 17.42 -11.12
CA LEU A 561 -4.16 16.22 -11.82
C LEU A 561 -4.96 15.00 -11.35
N ALA A 562 -5.38 14.15 -12.29
CA ALA A 562 -5.82 12.79 -12.01
C ALA A 562 -4.81 11.79 -12.59
N VAL A 563 -4.46 10.74 -11.84
CA VAL A 563 -3.60 9.65 -12.29
C VAL A 563 -4.28 8.30 -12.10
N ARG A 564 -4.23 7.45 -13.12
CA ARG A 564 -4.88 6.14 -13.15
C ARG A 564 -3.90 5.07 -13.59
N GLN A 565 -3.93 3.91 -12.93
CA GLN A 565 -3.18 2.72 -13.32
C GLN A 565 -3.97 1.91 -14.37
N GLY A 566 -3.27 1.22 -15.25
CA GLY A 566 -3.89 0.26 -16.17
C GLY A 566 -2.87 -0.59 -16.92
N THR A 567 -3.31 -1.75 -17.42
CA THR A 567 -2.51 -2.59 -18.33
C THR A 567 -3.02 -2.49 -19.76
N GLN A 568 -2.10 -2.40 -20.71
CA GLN A 568 -2.38 -2.17 -22.12
C GLN A 568 -1.39 -2.96 -22.98
N SER A 569 -1.82 -3.44 -24.16
CA SER A 569 -0.86 -3.93 -25.16
C SER A 569 -0.48 -2.80 -26.10
N VAL A 570 0.82 -2.63 -26.34
CA VAL A 570 1.39 -1.57 -27.19
C VAL A 570 2.27 -2.17 -28.28
N THR A 571 2.44 -1.46 -29.38
CA THR A 571 3.40 -1.81 -30.45
C THR A 571 4.56 -0.83 -30.40
N LEU A 572 5.79 -1.33 -30.54
CA LEU A 572 7.00 -0.50 -30.62
C LEU A 572 7.33 -0.15 -32.07
N ALA A 573 8.11 0.91 -32.27
CA ALA A 573 8.58 1.37 -33.59
C ALA A 573 9.34 0.32 -34.42
N ASN A 574 9.81 -0.77 -33.80
CA ASN A 574 10.44 -1.92 -34.48
C ASN A 574 9.45 -3.03 -34.90
N GLY A 575 8.14 -2.84 -34.67
CA GLY A 575 7.07 -3.81 -34.95
C GLY A 575 6.87 -4.88 -33.88
N GLN A 576 7.55 -4.80 -32.73
CA GLN A 576 7.32 -5.71 -31.60
C GLN A 576 6.12 -5.26 -30.76
N SER A 577 5.14 -6.13 -30.57
CA SER A 577 4.07 -5.90 -29.59
C SER A 577 4.45 -6.41 -28.20
N LEU A 578 4.12 -5.65 -27.17
CA LEU A 578 4.35 -5.96 -25.75
C LEU A 578 3.05 -5.80 -24.95
N SER A 579 3.09 -6.24 -23.69
CA SER A 579 2.14 -5.83 -22.66
C SER A 579 2.87 -4.88 -21.72
N VAL A 580 2.27 -3.74 -21.41
CA VAL A 580 2.80 -2.75 -20.47
C VAL A 580 1.78 -2.50 -19.36
N GLU A 581 2.28 -2.17 -18.19
CA GLU A 581 1.54 -1.45 -17.17
C GLU A 581 1.80 0.05 -17.35
N GLY A 582 0.87 0.90 -16.94
CA GLY A 582 1.00 2.34 -17.14
C GLY A 582 0.31 3.18 -16.08
N LEU A 583 1.02 4.23 -15.63
CA LEU A 583 0.43 5.37 -14.93
C LEU A 583 0.04 6.44 -15.96
N LEU A 584 -1.26 6.72 -16.02
CA LEU A 584 -1.88 7.61 -16.99
C LEU A 584 -2.35 8.89 -16.27
N PHE A 585 -1.56 9.95 -16.46
CA PHE A 585 -1.72 11.29 -15.89
C PHE A 585 -2.60 12.14 -16.82
N GLY A 586 -3.57 12.88 -16.28
CA GLY A 586 -4.43 13.76 -17.06
C GLY A 586 -4.89 15.01 -16.29
N THR A 587 -4.98 16.14 -16.99
CA THR A 587 -5.47 17.43 -16.46
C THR A 587 -6.17 18.25 -17.55
N GLU A 588 -7.13 19.09 -17.15
CA GLU A 588 -7.92 19.97 -18.02
C GLU A 588 -7.74 21.44 -17.62
N ASN A 589 -7.65 22.34 -18.61
CA ASN A 589 -7.54 23.79 -18.43
C ASN A 589 -6.41 24.22 -17.45
N ALA A 590 -5.27 23.54 -17.52
CA ALA A 590 -4.06 23.87 -16.78
C ALA A 590 -3.33 25.11 -17.34
N GLN A 591 -2.29 25.53 -16.65
CA GLN A 591 -1.34 26.59 -17.07
C GLN A 591 0.08 26.02 -17.05
N GLY A 592 1.07 26.70 -17.64
CA GLY A 592 2.43 26.19 -17.63
C GLY A 592 3.44 27.02 -18.41
N VAL A 593 4.59 26.41 -18.66
CA VAL A 593 5.64 26.95 -19.54
C VAL A 593 6.19 25.88 -20.49
N PHE A 594 6.68 26.32 -21.65
CA PHE A 594 7.44 25.51 -22.61
C PHE A 594 8.76 26.19 -22.95
N GLY A 595 9.88 25.48 -22.83
CA GLY A 595 11.24 25.98 -22.98
C GLY A 595 11.99 26.14 -21.64
N VAL A 596 13.30 26.36 -21.75
CA VAL A 596 14.23 26.41 -20.60
C VAL A 596 14.23 27.77 -19.88
N GLU A 597 14.81 27.81 -18.68
CA GLU A 597 14.87 29.02 -17.84
C GLU A 597 15.43 30.24 -18.60
N GLY A 598 14.74 31.37 -18.49
CA GLY A 598 15.12 32.62 -19.17
C GLY A 598 14.75 32.69 -20.66
N SER A 599 14.18 31.65 -21.26
CA SER A 599 13.67 31.66 -22.65
C SER A 599 12.33 30.93 -22.85
N ALA A 600 11.66 30.54 -21.76
CA ALA A 600 10.39 29.84 -21.80
C ALA A 600 9.20 30.71 -22.27
N LEU A 601 8.31 30.08 -23.02
CA LEU A 601 6.99 30.58 -23.42
C LEU A 601 5.98 30.26 -22.31
N ASN A 602 5.07 31.18 -21.98
CA ASN A 602 3.95 30.85 -21.07
C ASN A 602 2.81 30.22 -21.86
N ILE A 603 2.21 29.15 -21.34
CA ILE A 603 1.09 28.43 -21.97
C ILE A 603 -0.11 28.38 -21.01
N THR A 604 -1.32 28.61 -21.53
CA THR A 604 -2.56 28.63 -20.74
C THR A 604 -3.73 27.99 -21.48
N GLY A 605 -4.69 27.43 -20.72
CA GLY A 605 -5.75 26.61 -21.30
C GLY A 605 -5.17 25.29 -21.81
N VAL A 606 -4.34 24.65 -20.98
CA VAL A 606 -3.60 23.44 -21.33
C VAL A 606 -4.41 22.21 -20.89
N ASP A 607 -4.91 21.45 -21.86
CA ASP A 607 -5.35 20.08 -21.60
C ASP A 607 -4.13 19.18 -21.85
N PHE A 608 -3.75 18.33 -20.89
CA PHE A 608 -2.50 17.57 -20.93
C PHE A 608 -2.69 16.13 -20.48
N ALA A 609 -2.06 15.21 -21.20
CA ALA A 609 -1.98 13.81 -20.87
C ALA A 609 -0.54 13.28 -20.97
N LEU A 610 -0.16 12.45 -20.01
CA LEU A 610 1.15 11.82 -19.88
C LEU A 610 0.96 10.34 -19.52
N ALA A 611 1.69 9.46 -20.21
CA ALA A 611 1.78 8.05 -19.90
C ALA A 611 3.22 7.71 -19.50
N LEU A 612 3.36 7.12 -18.30
CA LEU A 612 4.57 6.43 -17.87
C LEU A 612 4.28 4.94 -17.99
N LEU A 613 4.91 4.27 -18.94
CA LEU A 613 4.64 2.88 -19.30
C LEU A 613 5.84 2.00 -18.94
N SER A 614 5.62 0.82 -18.38
CA SER A 614 6.68 -0.15 -18.06
C SER A 614 6.32 -1.55 -18.56
N ASP A 615 7.30 -2.27 -19.10
CA ASP A 615 7.15 -3.63 -19.63
C ASP A 615 6.90 -4.63 -18.50
N VAL A 616 5.81 -5.40 -18.58
CA VAL A 616 5.48 -6.41 -17.55
C VAL A 616 6.45 -7.62 -17.57
N SER A 617 7.46 -7.60 -18.45
CA SER A 617 8.44 -8.66 -18.65
C SER A 617 9.91 -8.21 -18.69
N SER A 618 10.20 -6.92 -18.50
CA SER A 618 11.57 -6.40 -18.38
C SER A 618 11.63 -5.04 -17.68
N SER A 619 12.82 -4.62 -17.21
CA SER A 619 13.03 -3.29 -16.61
C SER A 619 13.03 -2.14 -17.64
N ARG A 620 12.21 -2.23 -18.70
CA ARG A 620 12.14 -1.26 -19.79
C ARG A 620 10.91 -0.39 -19.63
N SER A 621 11.07 0.91 -19.83
CA SER A 621 9.98 1.87 -19.69
C SER A 621 10.01 2.97 -20.75
N TRP A 622 8.87 3.64 -20.90
CA TRP A 622 8.63 4.69 -21.89
C TRP A 622 7.84 5.83 -21.27
N ILE A 623 8.15 7.03 -21.73
CA ILE A 623 7.55 8.28 -21.25
C ILE A 623 7.01 9.00 -22.48
N ALA A 624 5.69 9.18 -22.53
CA ALA A 624 5.00 9.72 -23.69
C ALA A 624 3.94 10.72 -23.25
N ALA A 625 3.91 11.90 -23.86
CA ALA A 625 2.93 12.93 -23.51
C ALA A 625 2.40 13.67 -24.74
N LYS A 626 1.20 14.24 -24.60
CA LYS A 626 0.56 15.12 -25.57
C LYS A 626 -0.31 16.13 -24.84
N GLY A 627 -0.30 17.38 -25.29
CA GLY A 627 -1.17 18.43 -24.76
C GLY A 627 -1.62 19.39 -25.83
N SER A 628 -2.86 19.87 -25.71
CA SER A 628 -3.40 20.99 -26.47
C SER A 628 -3.38 22.25 -25.62
N VAL A 629 -3.06 23.38 -26.24
CA VAL A 629 -2.81 24.67 -25.59
C VAL A 629 -3.70 25.73 -26.21
N GLY A 630 -4.54 26.36 -25.39
CA GLY A 630 -5.42 27.46 -25.82
C GLY A 630 -4.64 28.69 -26.29
N ASP A 631 -3.77 29.21 -25.44
CA ASP A 631 -2.93 30.39 -25.72
C ASP A 631 -1.46 30.12 -25.41
N ILE A 632 -0.55 30.57 -26.28
CA ILE A 632 0.90 30.66 -26.04
C ILE A 632 1.27 32.15 -26.02
N SER A 633 2.12 32.58 -25.07
CA SER A 633 2.55 33.98 -24.97
C SER A 633 4.05 34.14 -24.69
N LEU A 634 4.67 35.06 -25.43
CA LEU A 634 6.05 35.50 -25.20
C LEU A 634 6.11 36.50 -24.03
N PRO A 635 7.22 36.52 -23.27
CA PRO A 635 7.60 37.67 -22.47
C PRO A 635 7.64 38.95 -23.33
N ALA A 636 7.21 40.09 -22.79
CA ALA A 636 7.11 41.34 -23.55
C ALA A 636 8.51 41.87 -23.96
N ILE A 637 8.77 41.90 -25.28
CA ILE A 637 9.99 42.42 -25.89
C ILE A 637 9.64 43.68 -26.68
N ASP A 638 10.40 44.77 -26.47
CA ASP A 638 10.12 46.05 -27.15
C ASP A 638 10.31 45.93 -28.67
N GLY A 639 9.35 46.44 -29.43
CA GLY A 639 9.29 46.29 -30.89
C GLY A 639 8.91 44.90 -31.40
N VAL A 640 8.56 43.93 -30.55
CA VAL A 640 8.12 42.58 -30.96
C VAL A 640 6.68 42.33 -30.51
N ALA A 641 5.81 41.96 -31.44
CA ALA A 641 4.47 41.47 -31.14
C ALA A 641 4.30 40.08 -31.77
N ALA A 642 3.81 39.12 -30.99
CA ALA A 642 3.44 37.80 -31.49
C ALA A 642 2.07 37.40 -30.94
N SER A 643 1.28 36.71 -31.76
CA SER A 643 0.15 35.91 -31.31
C SER A 643 0.33 34.46 -31.77
N PHE A 644 -0.30 33.53 -31.07
CA PHE A 644 -0.22 32.10 -31.34
C PHE A 644 -1.61 31.49 -31.14
N SER A 645 -1.97 30.50 -31.94
CA SER A 645 -3.24 29.77 -31.80
C SER A 645 -3.08 28.29 -32.13
N ASN A 646 -4.08 27.48 -31.77
CA ASN A 646 -4.12 26.04 -32.05
C ASN A 646 -2.86 25.29 -31.56
N GLY A 647 -2.33 25.71 -30.41
CA GLY A 647 -1.08 25.18 -29.88
C GLY A 647 -1.20 23.70 -29.50
N ALA A 648 -0.20 22.90 -29.83
CA ALA A 648 -0.10 21.51 -29.43
C ALA A 648 1.36 21.12 -29.17
N PHE A 649 1.60 20.36 -28.11
CA PHE A 649 2.90 19.76 -27.82
C PHE A 649 2.82 18.24 -27.71
N SER A 650 3.93 17.57 -28.00
CA SER A 650 4.07 16.12 -27.85
C SER A 650 5.50 15.75 -27.43
N PHE A 651 5.62 14.62 -26.73
CA PHE A 651 6.86 14.12 -26.15
C PHE A 651 6.91 12.60 -26.27
N SER A 652 8.07 12.04 -26.61
CA SER A 652 8.31 10.59 -26.62
C SER A 652 9.76 10.28 -26.25
N ARG A 653 9.97 9.33 -25.32
CA ARG A 653 11.29 8.83 -24.90
C ARG A 653 11.18 7.37 -24.41
N ALA A 654 12.23 6.59 -24.61
CA ALA A 654 12.43 5.29 -23.97
C ALA A 654 13.56 5.41 -22.93
N THR A 655 13.40 4.85 -21.74
CA THR A 655 14.40 5.02 -20.66
C THR A 655 15.74 4.33 -20.94
N ASP A 656 15.76 3.36 -21.86
CA ASP A 656 16.97 2.70 -22.37
C ASP A 656 17.51 3.30 -23.69
N GLY A 657 16.89 4.36 -24.22
CA GLY A 657 17.23 4.95 -25.52
C GLY A 657 16.96 4.03 -26.73
N GLY A 658 16.18 2.96 -26.55
CA GLY A 658 15.81 2.03 -27.61
C GLY A 658 14.56 2.44 -28.40
N ALA A 659 13.90 1.48 -29.05
CA ALA A 659 12.67 1.75 -29.80
C ALA A 659 11.53 2.27 -28.89
N VAL A 660 10.98 3.44 -29.22
CA VAL A 660 9.80 4.02 -28.57
C VAL A 660 8.52 3.26 -28.91
N VAL A 661 7.42 3.57 -28.20
CA VAL A 661 6.07 3.11 -28.54
C VAL A 661 5.57 3.83 -29.80
N ASP A 662 4.97 3.06 -30.71
CA ASP A 662 4.27 3.54 -31.90
C ASP A 662 2.77 3.69 -31.58
N PHE A 663 2.38 4.91 -31.22
CA PHE A 663 1.00 5.23 -30.87
C PHE A 663 0.11 5.41 -32.11
N ALA A 664 0.68 5.62 -33.30
CA ALA A 664 -0.08 5.59 -34.56
C ALA A 664 -0.53 4.16 -34.91
N ALA A 665 0.28 3.14 -34.58
CA ALA A 665 -0.11 1.74 -34.67
C ALA A 665 -0.97 1.26 -33.50
N THR A 666 -0.90 1.89 -32.32
CA THR A 666 -1.70 1.50 -31.15
C THR A 666 -2.02 2.71 -30.26
N ASN A 667 -3.11 3.42 -30.59
CA ASN A 667 -3.55 4.62 -29.87
C ASN A 667 -3.80 4.35 -28.37
N LEU A 668 -3.36 5.28 -27.52
CA LEU A 668 -3.61 5.26 -26.07
C LEU A 668 -4.49 6.45 -25.67
N VAL A 669 -5.69 6.18 -25.14
CA VAL A 669 -6.64 7.22 -24.70
C VAL A 669 -6.51 7.43 -23.19
N ILE A 670 -6.25 8.67 -22.79
CA ILE A 670 -6.01 9.08 -21.40
C ILE A 670 -7.10 10.08 -21.01
N ARG A 671 -7.80 9.83 -19.89
CA ARG A 671 -8.82 10.75 -19.37
C ARG A 671 -8.13 11.97 -18.75
N THR A 672 -8.56 13.17 -19.14
CA THR A 672 -8.03 14.45 -18.64
C THR A 672 -8.88 15.02 -17.50
N GLY A 673 -10.12 14.52 -17.36
CA GLY A 673 -11.09 14.92 -16.34
C GLY A 673 -12.28 13.96 -16.34
N VAL A 674 -13.45 14.44 -15.91
CA VAL A 674 -14.67 13.60 -15.80
C VAL A 674 -15.28 13.19 -17.15
N THR A 675 -15.00 13.95 -18.21
CA THR A 675 -15.53 13.68 -19.57
C THR A 675 -14.55 13.92 -20.71
N GLY A 676 -13.47 14.68 -20.51
CA GLY A 676 -12.44 14.89 -21.53
C GLY A 676 -11.40 13.77 -21.57
N SER A 677 -10.74 13.66 -22.72
CA SER A 677 -9.66 12.71 -22.94
C SER A 677 -8.77 13.13 -24.10
N ILE A 678 -7.45 12.97 -23.95
CA ILE A 678 -6.47 13.10 -25.03
C ILE A 678 -6.09 11.71 -25.53
N THR A 679 -5.81 11.60 -26.83
CA THR A 679 -5.31 10.37 -27.46
C THR A 679 -3.85 10.57 -27.85
N LEU A 680 -2.97 9.70 -27.38
CA LEU A 680 -1.62 9.54 -27.93
C LEU A 680 -1.76 8.71 -29.22
N ASP A 681 -1.20 9.22 -30.30
CA ASP A 681 -1.49 8.79 -31.68
C ASP A 681 -0.33 9.01 -32.67
N PHE A 682 0.85 9.44 -32.18
CA PHE A 682 1.99 9.79 -33.03
C PHE A 682 2.84 8.57 -33.44
N ASP A 683 3.45 8.68 -34.63
CA ASP A 683 4.26 7.64 -35.26
C ASP A 683 5.56 7.37 -34.48
N GLY A 684 5.76 6.12 -34.07
CA GLY A 684 6.96 5.67 -33.37
C GLY A 684 8.23 5.73 -34.22
N SER A 685 8.14 5.77 -35.56
CA SER A 685 9.30 5.90 -36.45
C SER A 685 10.05 7.23 -36.28
N ARG A 686 9.45 8.22 -35.60
CA ARG A 686 10.07 9.49 -35.24
C ARG A 686 11.17 9.34 -34.17
N GLY A 687 11.21 8.23 -33.44
CA GLY A 687 12.15 8.03 -32.33
C GLY A 687 11.82 8.89 -31.13
N GLU A 688 12.83 9.37 -30.42
CA GLU A 688 12.67 10.26 -29.27
C GLU A 688 12.63 11.73 -29.68
N PHE A 689 11.67 12.49 -29.16
CA PHE A 689 11.52 13.91 -29.46
C PHE A 689 10.71 14.65 -28.40
N THR A 690 10.94 15.97 -28.33
CA THR A 690 10.04 16.96 -27.71
C THR A 690 9.60 17.94 -28.78
N GLN A 691 8.30 18.15 -28.98
CA GLN A 691 7.77 19.01 -30.05
C GLN A 691 6.74 20.00 -29.52
N LEU A 692 6.79 21.23 -30.01
CA LEU A 692 5.73 22.25 -29.94
C LEU A 692 5.31 22.62 -31.36
N SER A 693 4.02 22.89 -31.57
CA SER A 693 3.44 23.25 -32.88
C SER A 693 2.20 24.12 -32.70
N GLY A 694 1.78 24.79 -33.76
CA GLY A 694 0.56 25.60 -33.81
C GLY A 694 0.61 26.60 -34.96
N ASP A 695 -0.22 27.63 -34.90
CA ASP A 695 -0.12 28.80 -35.78
C ASP A 695 0.61 29.94 -35.06
N VAL A 696 1.32 30.77 -35.81
CA VAL A 696 1.97 31.99 -35.31
C VAL A 696 1.66 33.19 -36.21
N GLU A 697 1.41 34.34 -35.61
CA GLU A 697 1.49 35.66 -36.26
C GLU A 697 2.57 36.48 -35.55
N LEU A 698 3.67 36.79 -36.22
CA LEU A 698 4.84 37.46 -35.67
C LEU A 698 5.12 38.77 -36.42
N ASN A 699 5.23 39.87 -35.68
CA ASN A 699 5.56 41.20 -36.19
C ASN A 699 6.82 41.73 -35.47
N LEU A 700 7.90 41.95 -36.22
CA LEU A 700 9.19 42.42 -35.73
C LEU A 700 9.49 43.85 -36.23
N PHE A 701 9.64 44.77 -35.29
CA PHE A 701 10.12 46.16 -35.47
C PHE A 701 9.40 46.96 -36.57
N SER A 702 8.12 46.65 -36.82
CA SER A 702 7.28 47.19 -37.92
C SER A 702 7.82 46.93 -39.35
N ASN A 703 8.86 46.10 -39.50
CA ASN A 703 9.58 45.92 -40.76
C ASN A 703 9.59 44.47 -41.27
N LEU A 704 9.27 43.49 -40.42
CA LEU A 704 9.07 42.09 -40.81
C LEU A 704 7.77 41.58 -40.20
N ALA A 705 6.93 40.95 -41.01
CA ALA A 705 5.77 40.19 -40.58
C ALA A 705 5.86 38.74 -41.10
N LEU A 706 5.34 37.79 -40.34
CA LEU A 706 5.28 36.37 -40.66
C LEU A 706 3.98 35.79 -40.09
N SER A 707 3.22 35.05 -40.90
CA SER A 707 1.99 34.39 -40.46
C SER A 707 1.81 33.03 -41.12
N GLY A 708 1.65 31.96 -40.34
CA GLY A 708 1.48 30.60 -40.85
C GLY A 708 1.57 29.53 -39.77
N GLY A 709 1.55 28.26 -40.19
CA GLY A 709 1.80 27.13 -39.30
C GLY A 709 3.29 27.02 -38.94
N PHE A 710 3.59 26.55 -37.74
CA PHE A 710 4.96 26.27 -37.31
C PHE A 710 5.05 24.98 -36.48
N ALA A 711 6.25 24.39 -36.47
CA ALA A 711 6.64 23.42 -35.47
C ALA A 711 8.11 23.61 -35.04
N VAL A 712 8.37 23.39 -33.76
CA VAL A 712 9.72 23.34 -33.16
C VAL A 712 9.90 21.96 -32.56
N THR A 713 10.95 21.26 -32.94
CA THR A 713 11.25 19.92 -32.41
C THR A 713 12.67 19.90 -31.84
N ILE A 714 12.84 19.31 -30.66
CA ILE A 714 14.12 19.11 -29.99
C ILE A 714 14.30 17.59 -29.86
N ASP A 715 15.41 17.08 -30.38
CA ASP A 715 15.73 15.65 -30.38
C ASP A 715 17.24 15.40 -30.30
N VAL A 716 17.65 14.14 -30.38
CA VAL A 716 19.05 13.74 -30.58
C VAL A 716 19.12 12.89 -31.84
N GLN A 717 19.91 13.31 -32.82
CA GLN A 717 20.06 12.60 -34.08
C GLN A 717 21.53 12.34 -34.43
N SER A 718 21.75 11.23 -35.14
CA SER A 718 23.02 10.98 -35.81
C SER A 718 23.11 11.74 -37.12
N PHE A 719 24.28 12.30 -37.44
CA PHE A 719 24.60 12.91 -38.72
C PHE A 719 25.95 12.41 -39.21
N ASP A 720 26.06 12.14 -40.51
CA ASP A 720 27.34 12.09 -41.19
C ASP A 720 27.85 13.52 -41.41
N LEU A 721 29.15 13.71 -41.35
CA LEU A 721 29.84 14.94 -41.70
C LEU A 721 30.58 14.76 -43.04
N SER A 722 30.72 15.85 -43.79
CA SER A 722 31.43 15.92 -45.08
C SER A 722 32.91 15.48 -45.02
N ASN A 723 33.49 15.36 -43.81
CA ASN A 723 34.84 14.84 -43.59
C ASN A 723 34.90 13.29 -43.53
N GLY A 724 33.76 12.60 -43.48
CA GLY A 724 33.62 11.14 -43.36
C GLY A 724 33.53 10.61 -41.93
N GLU A 725 33.39 11.48 -40.93
CA GLU A 725 33.06 11.11 -39.54
C GLU A 725 31.55 11.18 -39.32
N SER A 726 31.02 10.43 -38.34
CA SER A 726 29.61 10.50 -37.94
C SER A 726 29.51 10.92 -36.48
N ILE A 727 28.62 11.87 -36.18
CA ILE A 727 28.40 12.41 -34.82
C ILE A 727 27.01 12.07 -34.29
N GLN A 728 26.85 12.15 -32.98
CA GLN A 728 25.55 12.39 -32.33
C GLN A 728 25.44 13.88 -32.07
N ALA A 729 24.30 14.48 -32.38
CA ALA A 729 24.04 15.88 -32.10
C ALA A 729 22.68 16.07 -31.45
N ASN A 730 22.64 16.95 -30.44
CA ASN A 730 21.41 17.50 -29.90
C ASN A 730 20.90 18.52 -30.94
N THR A 731 19.66 18.38 -31.40
CA THR A 731 19.13 19.26 -32.46
C THR A 731 18.01 20.17 -31.98
N LEU A 732 17.90 21.32 -32.62
CA LEU A 732 16.68 22.12 -32.69
C LEU A 732 16.27 22.18 -34.15
N LEU A 733 15.17 21.52 -34.47
CA LEU A 733 14.48 21.59 -35.75
C LEU A 733 13.42 22.70 -35.67
N PHE A 734 13.36 23.55 -36.69
CA PHE A 734 12.31 24.57 -36.83
C PHE A 734 11.70 24.47 -38.22
N GLY A 735 10.38 24.34 -38.29
CA GLY A 735 9.64 24.26 -39.53
C GLY A 735 8.51 25.29 -39.63
N LEU A 736 8.23 25.73 -40.86
CA LEU A 736 7.06 26.54 -41.22
C LEU A 736 6.21 25.78 -42.24
N ASN A 737 4.89 25.93 -42.16
CA ASN A 737 3.95 25.42 -43.17
C ASN A 737 3.06 26.53 -43.73
N ASP A 738 2.96 26.60 -45.07
CA ASP A 738 2.11 27.52 -45.84
C ASP A 738 2.18 28.99 -45.37
N ALA A 739 3.38 29.45 -44.99
CA ALA A 739 3.54 30.73 -44.32
C ALA A 739 3.60 31.92 -45.30
N ASP A 740 2.80 32.96 -45.04
CA ASP A 740 2.96 34.29 -45.65
C ASP A 740 4.01 35.08 -44.86
N ALA A 741 4.89 35.80 -45.55
CA ALA A 741 5.89 36.67 -44.93
C ALA A 741 6.03 38.00 -45.67
N PHE A 742 6.33 39.07 -44.93
CA PHE A 742 6.61 40.39 -45.51
C PHE A 742 7.89 40.98 -44.91
N VAL A 743 8.74 41.57 -45.76
CA VAL A 743 9.94 42.31 -45.34
C VAL A 743 9.95 43.67 -46.03
N GLY A 744 9.85 44.75 -45.28
CA GLY A 744 9.70 46.10 -45.83
C GLY A 744 9.46 47.18 -44.78
N VAL A 745 8.56 48.10 -45.09
CA VAL A 745 7.98 49.08 -44.17
C VAL A 745 6.48 49.18 -44.38
N ASP A 746 5.71 49.22 -43.29
CA ASP A 746 4.29 49.59 -43.30
C ASP A 746 4.11 51.08 -42.95
N ASN A 747 3.32 51.80 -43.75
CA ASN A 747 2.95 53.19 -43.52
C ASN A 747 1.42 53.35 -43.39
N ASN A 748 0.81 52.65 -42.43
CA ASN A 748 -0.64 52.57 -42.17
C ASN A 748 -1.44 51.89 -43.31
N GLY A 749 -0.93 50.78 -43.83
CA GLY A 749 -1.53 49.98 -44.92
C GLY A 749 -0.87 50.20 -46.28
N ASP A 750 -0.12 51.28 -46.46
CA ASP A 750 0.76 51.47 -47.63
C ASP A 750 2.07 50.68 -47.40
N LEU A 751 2.01 49.37 -47.65
CA LEU A 751 3.17 48.46 -47.60
C LEU A 751 4.17 48.79 -48.72
N THR A 752 5.46 48.84 -48.40
CA THR A 752 6.55 48.89 -49.39
C THR A 752 7.64 47.90 -49.01
N GLY A 753 7.85 46.87 -49.83
CA GLY A 753 8.72 45.75 -49.45
C GLY A 753 8.57 44.53 -50.36
N VAL A 754 8.99 43.37 -49.88
CA VAL A 754 8.79 42.07 -50.53
C VAL A 754 7.80 41.25 -49.71
N SER A 755 6.75 40.75 -50.37
CA SER A 755 5.89 39.70 -49.81
C SER A 755 6.30 38.34 -50.37
N LEU A 756 6.41 37.34 -49.51
CA LEU A 756 6.48 35.92 -49.82
C LEU A 756 5.15 35.28 -49.43
N SER A 757 4.73 34.23 -50.14
CA SER A 757 3.48 33.52 -49.86
C SER A 757 3.61 32.02 -50.05
N GLY A 758 2.99 31.24 -49.16
CA GLY A 758 3.11 29.79 -49.14
C GLY A 758 4.57 29.35 -48.99
N VAL A 759 5.23 29.79 -47.93
CA VAL A 759 6.60 29.39 -47.57
C VAL A 759 6.55 28.13 -46.71
N ASP A 760 7.07 27.03 -47.23
CA ASP A 760 7.36 25.82 -46.45
C ASP A 760 8.86 25.80 -46.14
N LEU A 761 9.23 25.78 -44.86
CA LEU A 761 10.63 25.91 -44.42
C LEU A 761 11.00 24.77 -43.48
N GLY A 762 12.23 24.28 -43.59
CA GLY A 762 12.86 23.38 -42.63
C GLY A 762 14.26 23.86 -42.28
N LEU A 763 14.56 23.96 -40.99
CA LEU A 763 15.82 24.40 -40.43
C LEU A 763 16.30 23.38 -39.38
N ILE A 764 17.59 23.05 -39.40
CA ILE A 764 18.27 22.19 -38.43
C ILE A 764 19.42 22.96 -37.80
N ILE A 765 19.38 23.16 -36.49
CA ILE A 765 20.51 23.60 -35.68
C ILE A 765 21.02 22.37 -34.92
N ALA A 766 22.18 21.82 -35.30
CA ALA A 766 22.76 20.63 -34.67
C ALA A 766 23.96 21.02 -33.80
N THR A 767 24.01 20.57 -32.54
CA THR A 767 25.16 20.74 -31.63
C THR A 767 25.70 19.38 -31.23
N ASP A 768 26.98 19.12 -31.51
CA ASP A 768 27.68 17.88 -31.19
C ASP A 768 27.59 17.54 -29.69
N SER A 769 27.00 16.39 -29.37
CA SER A 769 26.75 15.94 -27.99
C SER A 769 28.04 15.60 -27.24
N SER A 770 29.16 15.40 -27.94
CA SER A 770 30.49 15.16 -27.36
C SER A 770 31.31 16.45 -27.15
N ASN A 771 30.99 17.50 -27.90
CA ASN A 771 31.74 18.77 -27.90
C ASN A 771 30.83 19.94 -28.29
N SER A 772 30.17 20.57 -27.30
CA SER A 772 29.16 21.61 -27.50
C SER A 772 29.66 22.93 -28.15
N LEU A 773 30.93 23.00 -28.55
CA LEU A 773 31.50 24.07 -29.38
C LEU A 773 31.30 23.80 -30.88
N ASN A 774 31.20 22.53 -31.28
CA ASN A 774 30.90 22.12 -32.66
C ASN A 774 29.41 22.27 -32.92
N LYS A 775 29.05 23.16 -33.85
CA LYS A 775 27.66 23.50 -34.18
C LYS A 775 27.49 23.63 -35.68
N TYR A 776 26.35 23.18 -36.20
CA TYR A 776 26.07 23.14 -37.63
C TYR A 776 24.66 23.67 -37.91
N LEU A 777 24.47 24.25 -39.09
CA LEU A 777 23.23 24.86 -39.53
C LEU A 777 22.90 24.42 -40.96
N ALA A 778 21.80 23.69 -41.12
CA ALA A 778 21.27 23.28 -42.42
C ALA A 778 19.83 23.78 -42.60
N MET A 779 19.46 24.18 -43.82
CA MET A 779 18.13 24.74 -44.12
C MET A 779 17.72 24.42 -45.56
N VAL A 780 16.47 24.04 -45.76
CA VAL A 780 15.78 23.98 -47.06
C VAL A 780 14.47 24.75 -46.91
N GLY A 781 14.12 25.58 -47.90
CA GLY A 781 12.84 26.27 -47.92
C GLY A 781 12.30 26.47 -49.33
N ASP A 782 11.07 26.04 -49.54
CA ASP A 782 10.30 26.21 -50.76
C ASP A 782 9.35 27.41 -50.62
N VAL A 783 9.14 28.15 -51.71
CA VAL A 783 8.40 29.41 -51.75
C VAL A 783 7.45 29.40 -52.95
N ASN A 784 6.15 29.23 -52.70
CA ASN A 784 5.09 29.19 -53.72
C ASN A 784 4.82 30.56 -54.38
N GLY A 785 5.41 31.64 -53.88
CA GLY A 785 5.43 32.91 -54.57
C GLY A 785 6.17 34.03 -53.84
N ALA A 786 6.76 34.95 -54.60
CA ALA A 786 7.33 36.19 -54.06
C ALA A 786 6.99 37.38 -54.96
N ARG A 787 6.67 38.54 -54.37
CA ARG A 787 6.33 39.76 -55.12
C ARG A 787 6.80 41.05 -54.45
N LEU A 788 7.03 42.08 -55.26
CA LEU A 788 7.41 43.42 -54.81
C LEU A 788 6.15 44.27 -54.57
N GLU A 789 5.98 44.76 -53.35
CA GLU A 789 4.87 45.63 -52.92
C GLU A 789 5.32 47.10 -52.83
N GLY A 790 4.39 48.03 -53.11
CA GLY A 790 4.59 49.47 -52.88
C GLY A 790 5.56 50.20 -53.81
N VAL A 791 6.09 49.55 -54.86
CA VAL A 791 7.00 50.16 -55.83
C VAL A 791 6.27 50.40 -57.17
N PRO A 792 5.86 51.64 -57.49
CA PRO A 792 5.23 51.95 -58.77
C PRO A 792 6.17 51.65 -59.95
N ASP A 793 5.57 51.26 -61.07
CA ASP A 793 6.24 50.98 -62.34
C ASP A 793 7.32 49.86 -62.30
N ILE A 794 7.40 49.06 -61.23
CA ILE A 794 8.21 47.83 -61.17
C ILE A 794 7.37 46.69 -60.57
N THR A 795 7.20 45.60 -61.33
CA THR A 795 6.66 44.34 -60.80
C THR A 795 7.76 43.29 -60.78
N LEU A 796 7.84 42.54 -59.69
CA LEU A 796 8.53 41.26 -59.58
C LEU A 796 7.47 40.23 -59.19
N SER A 797 7.49 39.07 -59.84
CA SER A 797 6.73 37.89 -59.44
C SER A 797 7.60 36.65 -59.64
N VAL A 798 7.85 35.93 -58.55
CA VAL A 798 8.41 34.57 -58.54
C VAL A 798 7.25 33.58 -58.41
N SER A 799 7.25 32.49 -59.17
CA SER A 799 6.24 31.41 -59.06
C SER A 799 6.73 30.20 -58.27
N ASP A 800 8.03 29.90 -58.37
CA ASP A 800 8.68 28.80 -57.66
C ASP A 800 10.04 29.28 -57.16
N GLY A 801 10.30 29.15 -55.86
CA GLY A 801 11.57 29.51 -55.24
C GLY A 801 12.06 28.46 -54.27
N LEU A 802 13.37 28.16 -54.28
CA LEU A 802 14.02 27.21 -53.39
C LEU A 802 15.28 27.84 -52.78
N VAL A 803 15.41 27.79 -51.46
CA VAL A 803 16.57 28.26 -50.68
C VAL A 803 17.24 27.09 -49.98
N GLU A 804 18.55 26.96 -50.12
CA GLU A 804 19.38 25.91 -49.52
C GLU A 804 20.55 26.54 -48.74
N PHE A 805 20.80 26.08 -47.52
CA PHE A 805 21.91 26.55 -46.68
C PHE A 805 22.52 25.38 -45.93
N ASN A 806 23.86 25.30 -45.85
CA ASN A 806 24.55 24.30 -45.02
C ASN A 806 25.91 24.84 -44.59
N LYS A 807 26.17 24.97 -43.27
CA LYS A 807 27.43 25.52 -42.72
C LYS A 807 27.80 24.95 -41.36
N ASN A 808 29.12 24.94 -41.09
CA ASN A 808 29.67 24.95 -39.75
C ASN A 808 29.48 26.33 -39.09
N LEU A 809 29.21 26.36 -37.78
CA LEU A 809 29.08 27.55 -36.93
C LEU A 809 30.12 27.58 -35.79
N ALA A 810 31.04 26.62 -35.72
CA ALA A 810 32.12 26.61 -34.75
C ALA A 810 33.11 27.77 -34.94
N GLU A 811 33.48 28.44 -33.84
CA GLU A 811 34.38 29.60 -33.85
C GLU A 811 35.87 29.20 -33.78
N GLU A 812 36.72 29.78 -34.64
CA GLU A 812 38.16 29.44 -34.71
C GLU A 812 38.88 29.75 -33.39
N GLY A 813 39.54 28.72 -32.84
CA GLY A 813 40.29 28.82 -31.59
C GLY A 813 39.41 28.83 -30.32
N SER A 814 38.10 28.64 -30.44
CA SER A 814 37.20 28.57 -29.28
C SER A 814 37.47 27.33 -28.43
N GLN A 815 37.49 27.54 -27.11
CA GLN A 815 37.72 26.52 -26.09
C GLN A 815 36.83 26.80 -24.88
N THR A 816 36.34 25.74 -24.25
CA THR A 816 35.64 25.83 -22.96
C THR A 816 36.10 24.72 -22.03
N VAL A 817 35.89 24.89 -20.74
CA VAL A 817 36.29 23.91 -19.72
C VAL A 817 35.03 23.37 -19.05
N VAL A 818 34.84 22.06 -19.16
CA VAL A 818 33.74 21.33 -18.52
C VAL A 818 34.21 20.97 -17.10
N PRO A 819 33.48 21.39 -16.04
CA PRO A 819 33.87 21.19 -14.66
C PRO A 819 33.86 19.72 -14.24
N GLU A 820 34.32 19.43 -13.03
CA GLU A 820 34.26 18.08 -12.46
C GLU A 820 32.83 17.56 -12.37
N THR A 821 32.65 16.26 -12.67
CA THR A 821 31.34 15.59 -12.68
C THR A 821 31.34 14.48 -11.64
N LYS A 822 30.41 14.52 -10.69
CA LYS A 822 30.23 13.45 -9.71
C LYS A 822 29.37 12.32 -10.27
N THR A 823 29.57 11.10 -9.77
CA THR A 823 28.80 9.90 -10.15
C THR A 823 28.28 9.17 -8.92
N ALA A 824 27.09 8.57 -9.02
CA ALA A 824 26.48 7.77 -7.95
C ALA A 824 27.23 6.45 -7.73
N THR A 825 27.24 5.95 -6.48
CA THR A 825 27.44 4.52 -6.24
C THR A 825 26.17 3.78 -6.67
N ILE A 826 26.29 2.70 -7.45
CA ILE A 826 25.18 1.86 -7.90
C ILE A 826 25.51 0.40 -7.58
N VAL A 827 24.59 -0.29 -6.91
CA VAL A 827 24.74 -1.70 -6.53
C VAL A 827 23.46 -2.49 -6.81
N ASP A 828 23.62 -3.74 -7.22
CA ASP A 828 22.50 -4.68 -7.40
C ASP A 828 22.39 -5.60 -6.17
N LEU A 829 21.21 -5.67 -5.58
CA LEU A 829 20.82 -6.46 -4.42
C LEU A 829 19.92 -7.63 -4.87
N ASN A 830 20.32 -8.85 -4.53
CA ASN A 830 19.58 -10.08 -4.83
C ASN A 830 19.37 -10.89 -3.54
N PHE A 831 18.20 -11.49 -3.36
CA PHE A 831 17.90 -12.39 -2.25
C PHE A 831 16.83 -13.44 -2.63
N ASP A 832 16.86 -14.60 -1.96
CA ASP A 832 15.85 -15.64 -2.15
C ASP A 832 14.48 -15.20 -1.57
N ASN A 833 13.40 -15.39 -2.33
CA ASN A 833 12.05 -14.99 -1.92
C ASN A 833 11.46 -15.88 -0.80
N GLY A 834 10.73 -15.27 0.13
CA GLY A 834 9.93 -15.92 1.17
C GLY A 834 9.81 -15.05 2.44
N ASP A 835 9.07 -15.56 3.43
CA ASP A 835 8.74 -14.79 4.64
C ASP A 835 9.91 -14.74 5.64
N GLY A 836 10.22 -13.55 6.17
CA GLY A 836 11.26 -13.37 7.18
C GLY A 836 11.92 -11.99 7.16
N LEU A 837 13.24 -11.95 7.33
CA LEU A 837 13.98 -10.70 7.54
C LEU A 837 15.22 -10.62 6.63
N LEU A 838 15.34 -9.50 5.91
CA LEU A 838 16.55 -9.04 5.24
C LEU A 838 17.24 -7.99 6.12
N THR A 839 18.57 -7.88 6.10
CA THR A 839 19.31 -6.89 6.88
C THR A 839 20.43 -6.29 6.05
N LEU A 840 20.38 -4.98 5.81
CA LEU A 840 21.44 -4.21 5.16
C LEU A 840 22.40 -3.68 6.24
N ALA A 841 23.70 -3.69 5.96
CA ALA A 841 24.72 -3.22 6.89
C ALA A 841 25.93 -2.56 6.21
N LEU A 842 26.45 -1.49 6.83
CA LEU A 842 27.61 -0.72 6.38
C LEU A 842 28.49 -0.40 7.59
N GLY A 843 29.66 -1.04 7.67
CA GLY A 843 30.58 -0.92 8.80
C GLY A 843 29.99 -1.49 10.10
N ALA A 844 29.47 -0.61 10.96
CA ALA A 844 28.86 -0.95 12.25
C ALA A 844 27.37 -0.59 12.33
N GLN A 845 26.80 -0.02 11.27
CA GLN A 845 25.39 0.34 11.18
C GLN A 845 24.61 -0.73 10.40
N SER A 846 23.36 -0.98 10.80
CA SER A 846 22.47 -1.93 10.13
C SER A 846 21.01 -1.52 10.26
N ALA A 847 20.22 -1.82 9.23
CA ALA A 847 18.76 -1.67 9.23
C ALA A 847 18.13 -2.95 8.66
N ALA A 848 16.92 -3.28 9.13
CA ALA A 848 16.23 -4.52 8.79
C ALA A 848 15.00 -4.25 7.93
N VAL A 849 14.61 -5.25 7.14
CA VAL A 849 13.50 -5.20 6.17
C VAL A 849 12.71 -6.51 6.29
N THR A 850 11.44 -6.42 6.66
CA THR A 850 10.53 -7.57 6.71
C THR A 850 10.12 -7.98 5.30
N LEU A 851 10.38 -9.25 4.99
CA LEU A 851 9.96 -9.93 3.77
C LEU A 851 8.66 -10.70 4.04
N SER A 852 7.70 -10.59 3.13
CA SER A 852 6.48 -11.42 3.06
C SER A 852 6.27 -11.82 1.62
N SER A 853 5.83 -13.06 1.40
CA SER A 853 5.45 -13.59 0.09
C SER A 853 4.13 -13.02 -0.46
N ASN A 854 3.37 -12.29 0.36
CA ASN A 854 2.19 -11.51 -0.06
C ASN A 854 2.51 -10.04 -0.40
N ALA A 855 3.62 -9.50 0.10
CA ALA A 855 3.95 -8.08 -0.06
C ALA A 855 4.26 -7.70 -1.53
N SER A 856 3.90 -6.49 -1.93
CA SER A 856 4.21 -5.99 -3.27
C SER A 856 5.71 -5.71 -3.46
N GLN A 857 6.14 -5.70 -4.72
CA GLN A 857 7.50 -5.31 -5.11
C GLN A 857 7.84 -3.88 -4.64
N ASN A 858 6.86 -2.98 -4.54
CA ASN A 858 7.06 -1.61 -4.06
C ASN A 858 7.09 -1.51 -2.54
N THR A 859 6.26 -2.24 -1.79
CA THR A 859 6.43 -2.34 -0.33
C THR A 859 7.83 -2.84 0.02
N LEU A 860 8.34 -3.83 -0.73
CA LEU A 860 9.72 -4.30 -0.60
C LEU A 860 10.75 -3.21 -0.97
N ARG A 861 10.59 -2.52 -2.11
CA ARG A 861 11.48 -1.41 -2.50
C ARG A 861 11.53 -0.30 -1.46
N ARG A 862 10.39 0.17 -0.96
CA ARG A 862 10.33 1.26 0.05
C ARG A 862 11.06 0.88 1.33
N ARG A 863 10.86 -0.36 1.82
CA ARG A 863 11.59 -0.88 2.99
C ARG A 863 13.10 -0.97 2.73
N ILE A 864 13.52 -1.43 1.54
CA ILE A 864 14.93 -1.51 1.11
C ILE A 864 15.55 -0.11 1.01
N GLU A 865 14.86 0.86 0.41
CA GLU A 865 15.27 2.26 0.24
C GLU A 865 15.51 2.93 1.60
N GLU A 866 14.52 2.83 2.50
CA GLU A 866 14.57 3.37 3.84
C GLU A 866 15.70 2.76 4.68
N ALA A 867 15.88 1.45 4.61
CA ALA A 867 16.99 0.75 5.25
C ALA A 867 18.35 1.18 4.67
N ALA A 868 18.48 1.29 3.34
CA ALA A 868 19.72 1.68 2.66
C ALA A 868 20.11 3.14 2.97
N ARG A 869 19.16 4.07 2.89
CA ARG A 869 19.34 5.48 3.26
C ARG A 869 19.76 5.62 4.72
N THR A 870 19.02 4.96 5.63
CA THR A 870 19.32 4.98 7.07
C THR A 870 20.73 4.46 7.37
N VAL A 871 21.14 3.37 6.73
CA VAL A 871 22.48 2.78 6.90
C VAL A 871 23.59 3.69 6.34
N ALA A 872 23.38 4.34 5.19
CA ALA A 872 24.35 5.28 4.60
C ALA A 872 24.48 6.59 5.40
N THR A 873 23.37 7.20 5.82
CA THR A 873 23.37 8.41 6.66
C THR A 873 23.99 8.14 8.03
N ASN A 874 23.65 7.02 8.69
CA ASN A 874 24.26 6.65 9.98
C ASN A 874 25.74 6.26 9.87
N ALA A 875 26.23 5.90 8.67
CA ALA A 875 27.65 5.69 8.40
C ALA A 875 28.41 7.02 8.12
N GLY A 876 27.69 8.12 7.90
CA GLY A 876 28.24 9.48 7.84
C GLY A 876 28.46 10.07 6.44
N PHE A 877 27.90 9.47 5.38
CA PHE A 877 28.12 9.91 4.00
C PHE A 877 27.33 11.16 3.57
N GLY A 878 26.29 11.54 4.33
CA GLY A 878 25.43 12.69 3.99
C GLY A 878 24.15 12.69 4.82
N ALA A 879 23.58 13.87 5.04
CA ALA A 879 22.34 14.02 5.82
C ALA A 879 21.09 14.09 4.92
N ASN A 880 21.25 14.57 3.68
CA ASN A 880 20.21 14.71 2.66
C ASN A 880 20.56 13.88 1.42
N GLY A 881 21.26 12.74 1.62
CA GLY A 881 21.53 11.79 0.56
C GLY A 881 20.28 10.96 0.25
N SER A 882 19.98 10.80 -1.02
CA SER A 882 18.87 9.96 -1.48
C SER A 882 19.35 8.55 -1.80
N VAL A 883 18.45 7.58 -1.69
CA VAL A 883 18.63 6.28 -2.32
C VAL A 883 17.44 6.06 -3.24
N THR A 884 17.73 5.68 -4.48
CA THR A 884 16.73 5.34 -5.49
C THR A 884 16.75 3.82 -5.68
N VAL A 885 15.58 3.16 -5.59
CA VAL A 885 15.48 1.69 -5.72
C VAL A 885 14.56 1.30 -6.86
N THR A 886 15.09 0.55 -7.83
CA THR A 886 14.34 -0.02 -8.95
C THR A 886 14.52 -1.53 -9.04
N GLY A 887 13.79 -2.21 -9.93
CA GLY A 887 13.82 -3.68 -10.05
C GLY A 887 12.83 -4.40 -9.12
N ASP A 888 13.01 -5.72 -8.99
CA ASP A 888 12.05 -6.66 -8.41
C ASP A 888 12.74 -7.92 -7.83
N VAL A 889 11.99 -8.78 -7.12
CA VAL A 889 12.52 -10.02 -6.51
C VAL A 889 12.98 -11.10 -7.50
N GLU A 890 12.51 -11.13 -8.75
CA GLU A 890 12.93 -12.13 -9.76
C GLU A 890 14.21 -11.69 -10.51
N ASN A 891 14.37 -10.39 -10.77
CA ASN A 891 15.50 -9.81 -11.49
C ASN A 891 16.59 -9.21 -10.59
N GLY A 892 16.28 -8.96 -9.31
CA GLY A 892 17.08 -8.21 -8.36
C GLY A 892 16.71 -6.72 -8.30
N PHE A 893 17.01 -6.09 -7.16
CA PHE A 893 16.80 -4.66 -6.94
C PHE A 893 18.09 -3.88 -7.21
N ARG A 894 18.01 -2.76 -7.94
CA ARG A 894 19.12 -1.82 -8.13
C ARG A 894 18.97 -0.65 -7.17
N LEU A 895 20.02 -0.37 -6.41
CA LEU A 895 20.13 0.75 -5.48
C LEU A 895 21.11 1.77 -6.06
N SER A 896 20.67 3.01 -6.27
CA SER A 896 21.51 4.15 -6.67
C SER A 896 21.60 5.16 -5.52
N PHE A 897 22.81 5.65 -5.22
CA PHE A 897 23.08 6.56 -4.09
C PHE A 897 23.37 7.98 -4.58
N GLU A 898 22.47 8.91 -4.23
CA GLU A 898 22.28 10.21 -4.89
C GLU A 898 22.20 11.37 -3.89
N GLY A 899 21.97 12.60 -4.38
CA GLY A 899 21.98 13.81 -3.54
C GLY A 899 23.36 14.05 -2.91
N ASP A 900 23.39 14.22 -1.58
CA ASP A 900 24.66 14.36 -0.82
C ASP A 900 25.64 13.19 -1.07
N PHE A 901 25.16 11.98 -1.41
CA PHE A 901 26.01 10.80 -1.62
C PHE A 901 26.74 10.78 -2.98
N LEU A 902 26.47 11.72 -3.88
CA LEU A 902 27.13 11.76 -5.20
C LEU A 902 28.65 11.92 -5.06
N GLY A 903 29.39 11.03 -5.72
CA GLY A 903 30.86 10.95 -5.69
C GLY A 903 31.45 10.14 -4.51
N GLU A 904 30.63 9.65 -3.58
CA GLU A 904 31.09 8.83 -2.46
C GLU A 904 31.07 7.33 -2.79
N ASP A 905 32.08 6.59 -2.32
CA ASP A 905 32.21 5.14 -2.51
C ASP A 905 31.50 4.37 -1.39
N ILE A 906 30.28 3.92 -1.67
CA ILE A 906 29.41 3.19 -0.74
C ILE A 906 29.46 1.66 -1.03
N THR A 907 30.42 1.19 -1.84
CA THR A 907 30.50 -0.21 -2.31
C THR A 907 30.83 -1.25 -1.22
N ALA A 908 31.08 -0.80 0.02
CA ALA A 908 31.20 -1.64 1.20
C ALA A 908 29.86 -2.07 1.82
N LEU A 909 28.71 -1.72 1.20
CA LEU A 909 27.39 -2.15 1.64
C LEU A 909 27.25 -3.68 1.57
N SER A 910 26.68 -4.27 2.61
CA SER A 910 26.54 -5.71 2.79
C SER A 910 25.12 -6.10 3.18
N VAL A 911 24.77 -7.38 2.99
CA VAL A 911 23.42 -7.89 3.26
C VAL A 911 23.45 -9.30 3.88
N ALA A 912 22.43 -9.61 4.70
CA ALA A 912 22.08 -10.95 5.14
C ALA A 912 20.56 -11.18 5.02
N SER A 913 20.11 -12.43 4.91
CA SER A 913 18.70 -12.84 4.93
C SER A 913 18.50 -13.99 5.92
N SER A 914 17.33 -14.06 6.57
CA SER A 914 16.91 -15.20 7.38
C SER A 914 16.28 -16.34 6.57
N VAL A 915 15.88 -16.07 5.32
CA VAL A 915 15.04 -16.96 4.51
C VAL A 915 15.86 -17.79 3.51
N GLY A 916 17.02 -17.27 3.09
CA GLY A 916 17.90 -17.93 2.14
C GLY A 916 19.18 -17.15 1.88
N ASN A 917 19.67 -17.21 0.66
CA ASN A 917 20.82 -16.44 0.21
C ASN A 917 20.45 -14.96 0.07
N ALA A 918 21.41 -14.08 0.31
CA ALA A 918 21.36 -12.69 -0.10
C ALA A 918 22.77 -12.24 -0.54
N SER A 919 22.84 -11.32 -1.50
CA SER A 919 24.09 -10.81 -2.05
C SER A 919 23.93 -9.40 -2.62
N ILE A 920 24.98 -8.58 -2.48
CA ILE A 920 25.12 -7.29 -3.15
C ILE A 920 26.30 -7.37 -4.12
N THR A 921 26.13 -6.81 -5.32
CA THR A 921 27.17 -6.69 -6.35
C THR A 921 27.27 -5.27 -6.87
N THR A 922 28.47 -4.70 -6.83
CA THR A 922 28.74 -3.36 -7.37
C THR A 922 28.56 -3.30 -8.88
N VAL A 923 27.72 -2.37 -9.34
CA VAL A 923 27.62 -1.98 -10.75
C VAL A 923 28.56 -0.81 -11.03
N GLN A 924 28.55 0.20 -10.16
CA GLN A 924 29.37 1.40 -10.25
C GLN A 924 29.81 1.85 -8.85
N ALA A 925 31.08 2.20 -8.68
CA ALA A 925 31.55 2.93 -7.49
C ALA A 925 31.40 4.44 -7.74
N GLY A 926 30.89 5.17 -6.75
CA GLY A 926 30.80 6.62 -6.81
C GLY A 926 32.19 7.25 -6.92
N ASN A 927 32.33 8.22 -7.81
CA ASN A 927 33.61 8.80 -8.18
C ASN A 927 33.46 10.25 -8.68
N ILE A 928 34.55 11.01 -8.63
CA ILE A 928 34.65 12.37 -9.17
C ILE A 928 35.46 12.33 -10.47
N ILE A 929 34.80 12.57 -11.60
CA ILE A 929 35.43 12.69 -12.92
C ILE A 929 36.01 14.10 -13.02
N ALA A 930 37.32 14.18 -13.26
CA ALA A 930 38.05 15.45 -13.32
C ALA A 930 37.64 16.35 -14.50
N GLU A 931 37.79 17.66 -14.29
CA GLU A 931 37.65 18.75 -15.25
C GLU A 931 38.36 18.46 -16.60
N ARG A 932 37.72 18.82 -17.73
CA ARG A 932 38.29 18.64 -19.08
C ARG A 932 38.12 19.87 -19.97
N THR A 933 39.06 20.11 -20.88
CA THR A 933 38.98 21.19 -21.88
C THR A 933 38.47 20.67 -23.22
N LEU A 934 37.48 21.35 -23.78
CA LEU A 934 36.98 21.16 -25.15
C LEU A 934 37.62 22.17 -26.12
N THR A 935 37.61 21.88 -27.42
CA THR A 935 38.13 22.78 -28.48
C THR A 935 37.31 22.58 -29.74
N ALA A 936 36.97 23.67 -30.44
CA ALA A 936 36.13 23.64 -31.63
C ALA A 936 36.86 23.15 -32.90
N ASP A 937 36.19 22.36 -33.76
CA ASP A 937 36.55 22.22 -35.18
C ASP A 937 35.86 23.31 -36.00
N ALA A 938 36.56 24.42 -36.22
CA ALA A 938 36.09 25.55 -37.01
C ALA A 938 36.39 25.45 -38.52
N ASN A 939 36.64 24.24 -39.05
CA ASN A 939 36.73 24.06 -40.49
C ASN A 939 35.36 24.33 -41.16
N GLU A 940 35.24 25.44 -41.88
CA GLU A 940 34.00 25.83 -42.59
C GLU A 940 33.47 24.74 -43.52
N ASN A 941 34.34 23.86 -44.04
CA ASN A 941 33.95 22.77 -44.94
C ASN A 941 33.51 21.49 -44.22
N THR A 942 33.72 21.35 -42.90
CA THR A 942 33.12 20.27 -42.09
C THR A 942 31.64 20.62 -41.89
N VAL A 943 30.75 20.06 -42.71
CA VAL A 943 29.30 20.34 -42.70
C VAL A 943 28.50 19.05 -42.56
N LEU A 944 27.21 19.14 -42.24
CA LEU A 944 26.32 17.98 -42.24
C LEU A 944 26.19 17.43 -43.67
N ASP A 945 26.25 16.11 -43.83
CA ASP A 945 26.02 15.44 -45.11
C ASP A 945 24.71 14.64 -45.06
N PHE A 946 23.76 15.01 -45.92
CA PHE A 946 22.45 14.37 -46.01
C PHE A 946 22.36 13.34 -47.15
N SER A 947 23.43 13.18 -47.96
CA SER A 947 23.43 12.32 -49.16
C SER A 947 23.18 10.84 -48.87
N ASN A 948 23.58 10.35 -47.69
CA ASN A 948 23.29 8.99 -47.22
C ASN A 948 21.91 8.86 -46.56
N SER A 949 21.39 9.95 -45.97
CA SER A 949 20.20 9.93 -45.12
C SER A 949 19.61 11.35 -44.98
N ALA A 950 18.72 11.72 -45.90
CA ALA A 950 17.91 12.93 -45.79
C ALA A 950 17.15 12.97 -44.45
N LYS A 951 16.99 14.16 -43.87
CA LYS A 951 16.28 14.35 -42.60
C LYS A 951 14.92 15.00 -42.84
N SER A 952 13.94 14.64 -42.01
CA SER A 952 12.61 15.26 -42.03
C SER A 952 12.51 16.28 -40.91
N VAL A 953 12.04 17.48 -41.23
CA VAL A 953 11.72 18.55 -40.26
C VAL A 953 10.22 18.72 -40.26
N ALA A 954 9.59 18.49 -39.10
CA ALA A 954 8.16 18.73 -38.94
C ALA A 954 7.82 20.22 -39.14
N THR A 955 6.73 20.49 -39.84
CA THR A 955 6.21 21.83 -40.12
C THR A 955 4.82 22.07 -39.50
N SER A 956 4.13 21.00 -39.09
CA SER A 956 2.98 21.00 -38.19
C SER A 956 2.99 19.71 -37.34
N THR A 957 1.84 19.29 -36.79
CA THR A 957 1.66 17.96 -36.17
C THR A 957 1.80 16.81 -37.18
N ASP A 958 1.34 17.01 -38.41
CA ASP A 958 1.12 15.97 -39.42
C ASP A 958 1.85 16.22 -40.75
N THR A 959 2.52 17.37 -40.90
CA THR A 959 3.30 17.73 -42.10
C THR A 959 4.78 17.90 -41.79
N SER A 960 5.62 17.65 -42.79
CA SER A 960 7.07 17.80 -42.69
C SER A 960 7.72 18.06 -44.05
N ILE A 961 8.84 18.78 -44.06
CA ILE A 961 9.71 19.02 -45.22
C ILE A 961 10.99 18.17 -45.09
N LEU A 962 11.63 17.84 -46.22
CA LEU A 962 12.88 17.07 -46.26
C LEU A 962 14.09 17.96 -46.50
N ILE A 963 15.22 17.59 -45.90
CA ILE A 963 16.54 18.21 -46.09
C ILE A 963 17.51 17.13 -46.57
N ASP A 964 17.96 17.27 -47.81
CA ASP A 964 18.75 16.28 -48.57
C ASP A 964 20.04 16.87 -49.19
N ILE A 965 20.56 17.96 -48.62
CA ILE A 965 21.73 18.70 -49.11
C ILE A 965 23.00 17.82 -49.11
N ASP A 966 23.63 17.68 -50.28
CA ASP A 966 24.90 16.96 -50.47
C ASP A 966 26.06 17.65 -49.73
N GLY A 967 26.63 16.97 -48.74
CA GLY A 967 27.76 17.46 -47.95
C GLY A 967 29.06 17.60 -48.74
N ALA A 968 29.19 16.95 -49.90
CA ALA A 968 30.34 17.10 -50.79
C ALA A 968 30.42 18.49 -51.46
N LEU A 969 29.37 19.31 -51.33
CA LEU A 969 29.36 20.71 -51.74
C LEU A 969 30.06 21.65 -50.72
N GLY A 970 30.32 21.18 -49.49
CA GLY A 970 30.89 21.98 -48.41
C GLY A 970 29.95 23.06 -47.89
N ALA A 971 30.50 24.20 -47.46
CA ALA A 971 29.69 25.34 -47.03
C ALA A 971 28.92 25.97 -48.21
N VAL A 972 27.59 25.91 -48.17
CA VAL A 972 26.69 26.38 -49.23
C VAL A 972 25.74 27.46 -48.73
N THR A 973 25.48 28.45 -49.58
CA THR A 973 24.25 29.24 -49.56
C THR A 973 23.74 29.33 -51.00
N GLN A 974 22.57 28.78 -51.30
CA GLN A 974 21.98 28.77 -52.62
C GLN A 974 20.53 29.25 -52.59
N ILE A 975 20.14 29.94 -53.67
CA ILE A 975 18.77 30.36 -53.98
C ILE A 975 18.51 30.00 -55.45
N LYS A 976 17.35 29.45 -55.77
CA LYS A 976 16.84 29.19 -57.13
C LYS A 976 15.46 29.84 -57.23
N LEU A 977 15.15 30.55 -58.31
CA LEU A 977 13.88 31.25 -58.53
C LEU A 977 13.48 31.13 -60.00
N ASP A 978 12.23 30.80 -60.33
CA ASP A 978 11.66 31.21 -61.63
C ASP A 978 10.99 32.58 -61.46
N ALA A 979 11.47 33.59 -62.20
CA ALA A 979 11.16 34.99 -61.92
C ALA A 979 10.76 35.77 -63.18
N GLU A 980 9.64 36.49 -63.08
CA GLU A 980 9.21 37.53 -64.02
C GLU A 980 9.42 38.91 -63.39
N ILE A 981 10.05 39.82 -64.14
CA ILE A 981 10.29 41.22 -63.75
C ILE A 981 9.83 42.12 -64.89
N SER A 982 8.86 43.00 -64.65
CA SER A 982 8.50 44.08 -65.58
C SER A 982 8.83 45.45 -65.01
N ILE A 983 9.38 46.34 -65.84
CA ILE A 983 9.68 47.72 -65.52
C ILE A 983 8.95 48.63 -66.51
N ALA A 984 7.94 49.35 -66.03
CA ALA A 984 7.12 50.33 -66.74
C ALA A 984 6.47 49.84 -68.05
N GLY A 985 6.33 48.52 -68.25
CA GLY A 985 5.92 47.94 -69.54
C GLY A 985 6.92 48.25 -70.67
N PHE A 986 8.20 48.43 -70.31
CA PHE A 986 9.30 48.76 -71.22
C PHE A 986 10.45 47.74 -71.14
N VAL A 987 10.68 47.15 -69.96
CA VAL A 987 11.60 46.01 -69.79
C VAL A 987 10.79 44.85 -69.24
N ASP A 988 10.84 43.68 -69.87
CA ASP A 988 10.30 42.44 -69.30
C ASP A 988 11.42 41.39 -69.28
N ILE A 989 11.70 40.79 -68.12
CA ILE A 989 12.70 39.74 -67.94
C ILE A 989 12.01 38.52 -67.36
N THR A 990 12.24 37.33 -67.94
CA THR A 990 11.65 36.05 -67.50
C THR A 990 12.68 34.92 -67.52
N GLY A 991 12.58 33.99 -66.56
CA GLY A 991 13.28 32.70 -66.56
C GLY A 991 13.92 32.33 -65.22
N GLU A 992 14.45 31.10 -65.17
CA GLU A 992 15.09 30.52 -63.99
C GLU A 992 16.42 31.20 -63.68
N VAL A 993 16.59 31.68 -62.45
CA VAL A 993 17.83 32.27 -61.91
C VAL A 993 18.25 31.52 -60.66
N ALA A 994 19.46 30.97 -60.68
CA ALA A 994 20.12 30.36 -59.52
C ALA A 994 21.32 31.20 -59.08
N ILE A 995 21.41 31.46 -57.78
CA ILE A 995 22.57 32.09 -57.12
C ILE A 995 23.12 31.07 -56.13
N ARG A 996 24.41 30.72 -56.24
CA ARG A 996 25.13 29.89 -55.26
C ARG A 996 26.38 30.60 -54.79
N GLN A 997 26.54 30.73 -53.48
CA GLN A 997 27.80 31.09 -52.84
C GLN A 997 28.45 29.82 -52.27
N ASP A 998 29.73 29.63 -52.58
CA ASP A 998 30.63 28.62 -52.01
C ASP A 998 31.95 29.27 -51.59
N ILE A 999 32.89 28.48 -51.05
CA ILE A 999 34.24 28.97 -50.70
C ILE A 999 35.05 29.49 -51.91
N ASN A 1000 34.61 29.17 -53.14
CA ASN A 1000 35.26 29.55 -54.39
C ASN A 1000 34.64 30.81 -55.02
N GLY A 1001 33.66 31.46 -54.37
CA GLY A 1001 33.03 32.71 -54.78
C GLY A 1001 31.50 32.65 -54.87
N VAL A 1002 30.92 33.61 -55.60
CA VAL A 1002 29.49 33.64 -55.93
C VAL A 1002 29.32 33.30 -57.41
N VAL A 1003 28.45 32.34 -57.70
CA VAL A 1003 28.06 31.92 -59.04
C VAL A 1003 26.59 32.23 -59.25
N PHE A 1004 26.28 33.00 -60.29
CA PHE A 1004 24.94 33.20 -60.82
C PHE A 1004 24.83 32.38 -62.10
N VAL A 1005 23.74 31.62 -62.23
CA VAL A 1005 23.35 30.91 -63.45
C VAL A 1005 21.94 31.35 -63.80
N GLY A 1006 21.67 31.62 -65.08
CA GLY A 1006 20.33 31.84 -65.59
C GLY A 1006 20.05 30.89 -66.75
N GLU A 1007 18.90 30.22 -66.74
CA GLU A 1007 18.42 29.32 -67.78
C GLU A 1007 17.15 29.89 -68.42
N SER A 1008 16.98 29.68 -69.73
CA SER A 1008 15.86 30.21 -70.53
C SER A 1008 15.65 31.74 -70.51
N ILE A 1009 16.59 32.50 -69.95
CA ILE A 1009 16.52 33.95 -69.73
C ILE A 1009 16.08 34.68 -71.00
N SER A 1010 14.94 35.34 -70.90
CA SER A 1010 14.36 36.17 -71.94
C SER A 1010 14.26 37.60 -71.43
N ALA A 1011 14.64 38.56 -72.25
CA ALA A 1011 14.70 39.98 -71.91
C ALA A 1011 14.20 40.83 -73.09
N ASN A 1012 13.03 41.44 -72.93
CA ASN A 1012 12.45 42.39 -73.85
C ASN A 1012 12.79 43.82 -73.42
N LEU A 1013 13.09 44.69 -74.38
CA LEU A 1013 13.44 46.09 -74.15
C LEU A 1013 12.77 46.98 -75.23
N GLY A 1014 11.57 47.48 -74.95
CA GLY A 1014 10.79 48.29 -75.90
C GLY A 1014 9.29 48.34 -75.61
N THR A 1015 8.49 48.49 -76.66
CA THR A 1015 7.03 48.45 -76.64
C THR A 1015 6.52 47.56 -77.78
N ASP A 1016 5.23 47.24 -77.82
CA ASP A 1016 4.51 46.50 -78.88
C ASP A 1016 4.94 46.83 -80.33
N THR A 1017 5.44 48.05 -80.56
CA THR A 1017 5.79 48.56 -81.89
C THR A 1017 7.28 48.76 -82.13
N LEU A 1018 8.12 48.85 -81.09
CA LEU A 1018 9.53 49.18 -81.24
C LEU A 1018 10.33 48.68 -80.03
N GLY A 1019 11.27 47.76 -80.25
CA GLY A 1019 12.05 47.13 -79.19
C GLY A 1019 13.08 46.11 -79.66
N VAL A 1020 13.87 45.63 -78.71
CA VAL A 1020 14.85 44.53 -78.87
C VAL A 1020 14.50 43.43 -77.89
N SER A 1021 14.47 42.18 -78.34
CA SER A 1021 14.14 41.01 -77.51
C SER A 1021 15.24 39.96 -77.61
N VAL A 1022 15.76 39.54 -76.47
CA VAL A 1022 16.52 38.29 -76.32
C VAL A 1022 15.57 37.24 -75.76
N THR A 1023 15.58 36.02 -76.28
CA THR A 1023 14.71 34.94 -75.79
C THR A 1023 15.50 33.64 -75.62
N GLY A 1024 15.30 32.94 -74.50
CA GLY A 1024 15.89 31.61 -74.26
C GLY A 1024 17.41 31.57 -74.13
N ALA A 1025 18.05 32.62 -73.61
CA ALA A 1025 19.49 32.67 -73.40
C ALA A 1025 19.90 32.00 -72.07
N GLN A 1026 21.10 31.43 -72.03
CA GLN A 1026 21.76 31.03 -70.79
C GLN A 1026 22.77 32.11 -70.37
N LEU A 1027 22.81 32.40 -69.08
CA LEU A 1027 23.71 33.36 -68.44
C LEU A 1027 24.55 32.64 -67.39
N GLY A 1028 25.84 32.96 -67.31
CA GLY A 1028 26.72 32.55 -66.22
C GLY A 1028 27.58 33.72 -65.76
N ILE A 1029 27.56 34.02 -64.46
CA ILE A 1029 28.45 35.02 -63.85
C ILE A 1029 29.15 34.36 -62.66
N LYS A 1030 30.49 34.31 -62.67
CA LYS A 1030 31.27 33.91 -61.48
C LYS A 1030 32.08 35.10 -60.96
N VAL A 1031 31.83 35.46 -59.70
CA VAL A 1031 32.56 36.45 -58.92
C VAL A 1031 33.45 35.70 -57.93
N SER A 1032 34.76 35.90 -57.99
CA SER A 1032 35.74 35.40 -57.01
C SER A 1032 36.39 36.56 -56.26
N GLN A 1033 37.37 36.30 -55.41
CA GLN A 1033 38.15 37.37 -54.76
C GLN A 1033 39.01 38.18 -55.76
N ASP A 1034 39.40 37.57 -56.90
CA ASP A 1034 40.36 38.15 -57.85
C ASP A 1034 39.77 38.51 -59.24
N ASP A 1035 38.63 37.93 -59.63
CA ASP A 1035 38.08 38.05 -61.00
C ASP A 1035 36.54 37.98 -61.06
N VAL A 1036 35.94 38.56 -62.11
CA VAL A 1036 34.51 38.53 -62.44
C VAL A 1036 34.33 38.06 -63.89
N VAL A 1037 34.01 36.78 -64.05
CA VAL A 1037 33.80 36.15 -65.36
C VAL A 1037 32.32 36.19 -65.71
N VAL A 1038 31.97 36.81 -66.84
CA VAL A 1038 30.61 36.80 -67.42
C VAL A 1038 30.63 36.01 -68.72
N ALA A 1039 29.73 35.04 -68.86
CA ALA A 1039 29.50 34.24 -70.05
C ALA A 1039 28.01 34.23 -70.41
N THR A 1040 27.69 34.17 -71.70
CA THR A 1040 26.33 33.95 -72.21
C THR A 1040 26.38 32.95 -73.37
N SER A 1041 25.35 32.13 -73.51
CA SER A 1041 25.26 31.12 -74.57
C SER A 1041 23.82 30.80 -74.93
N GLY A 1042 23.57 30.43 -76.19
CA GLY A 1042 22.21 30.16 -76.67
C GLY A 1042 21.36 31.42 -76.83
N GLY A 1043 20.05 31.21 -76.92
CA GLY A 1043 19.04 32.23 -77.16
C GLY A 1043 18.96 32.78 -78.59
N ALA A 1044 17.91 33.55 -78.85
CA ALA A 1044 17.65 34.25 -80.10
C ALA A 1044 17.46 35.76 -79.85
N LEU A 1045 18.05 36.58 -80.72
CA LEU A 1045 17.90 38.04 -80.73
C LEU A 1045 16.99 38.45 -81.90
N ASP A 1046 15.91 39.17 -81.60
CA ASP A 1046 15.08 39.88 -82.59
C ASP A 1046 14.99 41.38 -82.24
N ALA A 1047 14.73 42.22 -83.24
CA ALA A 1047 14.77 43.68 -83.11
C ALA A 1047 13.72 44.34 -84.01
N SER A 1048 12.58 44.71 -83.41
CA SER A 1048 11.52 45.45 -84.08
C SER A 1048 11.86 46.95 -84.15
N LEU A 1049 12.25 47.41 -85.34
CA LEU A 1049 12.55 48.82 -85.63
C LEU A 1049 11.46 49.41 -86.55
N ALA A 1050 10.32 49.82 -85.99
CA ALA A 1050 9.18 50.32 -86.77
C ALA A 1050 9.54 51.50 -87.68
N ASN A 1051 9.55 51.24 -89.00
CA ASN A 1051 9.56 52.21 -90.10
C ASN A 1051 10.43 53.47 -89.89
N VAL A 1052 11.66 53.28 -89.41
CA VAL A 1052 12.64 54.38 -89.29
C VAL A 1052 13.15 54.77 -90.69
N ALA A 1053 12.38 55.64 -91.35
CA ALA A 1053 12.64 56.08 -92.73
C ALA A 1053 13.79 57.10 -92.84
N CYS A 1054 15.01 56.70 -92.47
CA CYS A 1054 16.25 57.44 -92.78
C CYS A 1054 17.47 56.52 -92.79
N GLU A 1055 18.47 56.82 -93.63
CA GLU A 1055 19.66 55.97 -93.84
C GLU A 1055 20.67 56.06 -92.67
N CYS A 1056 20.64 55.09 -91.76
CA CYS A 1056 21.70 54.89 -90.77
C CYS A 1056 22.32 53.48 -90.87
N TYR A 1057 23.63 53.43 -91.09
CA TYR A 1057 24.37 52.19 -91.35
C TYR A 1057 24.82 51.54 -90.03
N VAL A 1058 24.00 50.64 -89.47
CA VAL A 1058 24.35 49.89 -88.26
C VAL A 1058 25.17 48.64 -88.64
N ARG A 1059 26.37 48.50 -88.08
CA ARG A 1059 27.15 47.26 -88.11
C ARG A 1059 27.04 46.56 -86.77
N PHE A 1060 26.47 45.36 -86.77
CA PHE A 1060 26.70 44.39 -85.71
C PHE A 1060 27.97 43.60 -86.02
N SER A 1061 28.88 43.53 -85.05
CA SER A 1061 29.99 42.57 -85.01
C SER A 1061 29.76 41.67 -83.82
N PHE A 1062 29.61 40.38 -84.07
CA PHE A 1062 29.72 39.35 -83.03
C PHE A 1062 31.21 39.01 -82.80
N CYS A 1063 31.56 38.68 -81.56
CA CYS A 1063 32.81 38.06 -81.16
C CYS A 1063 32.50 36.67 -80.61
#